data_AF-A0AAE3EUQ2-F1
#
_entry.id   AF-A0AAE3EUQ2-F1
#
_cell.length_a   1.000
_cell.length_b   1.000
_cell.length_c   1.000
_cell.angle_alpha   90.00
_cell.angle_beta   90.00
_cell.angle_gamma   90.00
#
_symmetry.space_group_name_H-M   'P 1'
#
loop_
_entity.id
_entity.type
_entity.pdbx_description
1 polymer ?
#
loop_
_entity_poly.entity_id
_entity_poly.type
_entity_poly.pdbx_seq_one_letter_code
_entity_poly.pdbx_strand_id
1 'polypeptide(L)'
;MLARRLISFLGTLAMLMWVISCASYKNKYSIDETNWQAEANLPEGAPNHTMYLVGDAGNAVKGSEPPVLRYLKGQLRKESKNSSILFLGDNIYPSGMAPKEDSINRQLAEYRIESQLKILDDYQGRPIFIPGNHDWSGWGQSGLEDQEKFVESYLNKKRGVEDKDDRESYFLPDDGCSGPEVIELNDDIVVVVVDSNWWLADLTEEPKLNTGCEARNKESFKFVFENTVRKYRNKSVVIAMHHPLYTYGPHGGGFTAKEHLFPLTEINPNLYIPFPIVGSMAAVFRSFLGSRQDVANPTYKELRSALLAGAKKNGSFIFASGHEHTLQYIENDDQKIVISGSGSKTSPVMLGKGSQFASGAIGYSTLRFYDKGETWVQFWEVDPNGERATLAFEKKITEAKKEDTKPELWGFSEFNKLRDTVTMPIIKTKVGPIGGFHNFLLGEHYRKLYMEDYTFPVLDLDTYRGGVGPEKMGGGNQTNSLRVNDSIGRDFVMREMTKDVTRFLPYPFNKMVAAKYIVEDNFLATHPFAAIAIPNLADAIDVYHTNPELYFIPHQPALMEYNQFFGGDVSLVEERPSGKHWEDADFFGNADKIVSTSDLVDDILEDPKNRVDEPWALRSRLFDFVIGDWDRHDDQWRWARLKQDDGTRLYRPIPRDRDQAFSRYDGLVPAIARQTLPFLRQLQSYGPEIQSMKWTTWSARLFDRTFLNDLDWPQWEQQVRFIQRHLNDTVIENAFNDWPEKARKLSAEELKIGLRARRDNLMDIARTHYKFLGKSVDVIGTDEEEIFEIVRISDSLTHVKVTEVSKKGRVKRITYDRMFQNAITKEIHLYGNGARDTFLISGHVDKSPIVRLIGGLGKDTFIDRSKVAKGGKKTLVYDDMRKNTVIPSKETKDNRTPISRYNIYDRRGYDSEYNMMIPIPILGYNPDDKLLFGADINYVTHGFKKVPYASSQRFGASYAFGTQAFDVHYRGDFLSVIKEWDLFVDTRYHGPSYSFNFAGLGNDSERPVDDLQYYRVRQERIFLYPAIKRRFSGPSGYVTLGPSLDMARVDDTPNRFITNYDPTGNIFDRKRFLGGLLGLHYDNVDNVFSPHSGLRFESIVNWTKLLNGGDSFTGLRAKLEFYKQLDRRENFILASQIGWAQNFGDGYEFYQMPNLGGDQLRGYRDNRFYGNTSFWQSTDIRWRIADSENKIVPFSFGVFGSFDYGRVWLSGESSGNWHNSSGGGIWARPVGTMVFSLASYFPKEGVEDSPRIVFKVGFGF
;
A
#
# COMPACT_ATOMS: atom_id res chain seq x y z
N MET A 1 2.07 26.86 -50.02
CA MET A 1 2.37 25.41 -49.97
C MET A 1 2.44 24.88 -48.53
N LEU A 2 3.08 25.59 -47.58
CA LEU A 2 3.06 25.26 -46.14
C LEU A 2 1.65 25.15 -45.55
N ALA A 3 0.74 26.08 -45.86
CA ALA A 3 -0.65 26.02 -45.39
C ALA A 3 -1.40 24.77 -45.91
N ARG A 4 -1.15 24.33 -47.15
CA ARG A 4 -1.74 23.08 -47.69
C ARG A 4 -1.17 21.83 -47.04
N ARG A 5 0.14 21.81 -46.73
CA ARG A 5 0.77 20.72 -45.97
C ARG A 5 0.34 20.70 -44.51
N LEU A 6 0.11 21.87 -43.90
CA LEU A 6 -0.42 22.00 -42.55
C LEU A 6 -1.89 21.57 -42.48
N ILE A 7 -2.71 21.96 -43.46
CA ILE A 7 -4.11 21.50 -43.57
C ILE A 7 -4.18 20.00 -43.87
N SER A 8 -3.30 19.48 -44.72
CA SER A 8 -3.19 18.05 -44.97
C SER A 8 -2.74 17.32 -43.70
N PHE A 9 -1.72 17.79 -43.00
CA PHE A 9 -1.21 17.19 -41.76
C PHE A 9 -2.24 17.27 -40.62
N LEU A 10 -2.91 18.41 -40.44
CA LEU A 10 -4.01 18.57 -39.49
C LEU A 10 -5.23 17.72 -39.90
N GLY A 11 -5.48 17.56 -41.19
CA GLY A 11 -6.49 16.64 -41.72
C GLY A 11 -6.15 15.19 -41.43
N THR A 12 -4.90 14.77 -41.62
CA THR A 12 -4.41 13.43 -41.29
C THR A 12 -4.38 13.20 -39.78
N LEU A 13 -4.03 14.22 -38.98
CA LEU A 13 -4.05 14.17 -37.51
C LEU A 13 -5.49 14.11 -36.98
N ALA A 14 -6.41 14.86 -37.57
CA ALA A 14 -7.84 14.76 -37.28
C ALA A 14 -8.40 13.40 -37.70
N MET A 15 -7.96 12.85 -38.84
CA MET A 15 -8.33 11.50 -39.28
C MET A 15 -7.72 10.42 -38.38
N LEU A 16 -6.49 10.58 -37.90
CA LEU A 16 -5.86 9.73 -36.87
C LEU A 16 -6.61 9.83 -35.53
N MET A 17 -7.08 11.02 -35.14
CA MET A 17 -7.95 11.21 -33.98
C MET A 17 -9.33 10.55 -34.15
N TRP A 18 -9.85 10.46 -35.38
CA TRP A 18 -11.05 9.68 -35.70
C TRP A 18 -10.84 8.15 -35.53
N VAL A 19 -9.62 7.64 -35.66
CA VAL A 19 -9.32 6.22 -35.41
C VAL A 19 -9.18 5.93 -33.90
N ILE A 20 -9.00 6.96 -33.05
CA ILE A 20 -8.73 6.79 -31.61
C ILE A 20 -10.01 6.83 -30.75
N SER A 21 -11.08 7.50 -31.18
CA SER A 21 -12.33 7.55 -30.39
C SER A 21 -13.24 6.34 -30.68
N CYS A 22 -13.05 5.26 -29.92
CA CYS A 22 -13.90 4.06 -29.97
C CYS A 22 -15.08 4.07 -28.98
N ALA A 23 -15.27 5.15 -28.21
CA ALA A 23 -16.35 5.22 -27.21
C ALA A 23 -17.71 5.52 -27.87
N SER A 24 -18.74 4.77 -27.47
CA SER A 24 -20.11 4.94 -27.97
C SER A 24 -21.14 4.40 -26.98
N TYR A 25 -22.41 4.68 -27.19
CA TYR A 25 -23.52 4.12 -26.38
C TYR A 25 -23.93 2.69 -26.79
N LYS A 26 -23.41 2.17 -27.90
CA LYS A 26 -23.74 0.83 -28.42
C LYS A 26 -23.02 -0.29 -27.67
N ASN A 27 -23.61 -1.48 -27.72
CA ASN A 27 -23.04 -2.72 -27.20
C ASN A 27 -21.76 -3.08 -27.94
N LYS A 28 -20.76 -3.48 -27.16
CA LYS A 28 -19.45 -3.91 -27.64
C LYS A 28 -19.09 -5.21 -26.95
N TYR A 29 -18.60 -6.15 -27.73
CA TYR A 29 -18.15 -7.47 -27.28
C TYR A 29 -16.66 -7.62 -27.59
N SER A 30 -15.92 -8.31 -26.73
CA SER A 30 -14.57 -8.75 -27.07
C SER A 30 -14.64 -9.74 -28.25
N ILE A 31 -13.50 -10.02 -28.88
CA ILE A 31 -13.46 -10.93 -30.05
C ILE A 31 -13.99 -12.32 -29.66
N ASP A 32 -13.58 -12.79 -28.49
CA ASP A 32 -13.92 -14.10 -27.95
C ASP A 32 -15.41 -14.20 -27.57
N GLU A 33 -16.04 -13.05 -27.29
CA GLU A 33 -17.44 -12.98 -26.82
C GLU A 33 -18.42 -12.56 -27.92
N THR A 34 -18.01 -12.50 -29.19
CA THR A 34 -18.90 -12.08 -30.29
C THR A 34 -20.07 -13.03 -30.54
N ASN A 35 -19.94 -14.30 -30.15
CA ASN A 35 -20.94 -15.36 -30.31
C ASN A 35 -21.50 -15.87 -28.97
N TRP A 36 -21.46 -15.06 -27.92
CA TRP A 36 -21.89 -15.46 -26.57
C TRP A 36 -23.29 -16.12 -26.52
N GLN A 37 -24.21 -15.72 -27.41
CA GLN A 37 -25.56 -16.34 -27.48
C GLN A 37 -25.54 -17.82 -27.87
N ALA A 38 -24.54 -18.27 -28.62
CA ALA A 38 -24.38 -19.68 -29.00
C ALA A 38 -23.63 -20.50 -27.94
N GLU A 39 -22.87 -19.83 -27.07
CA GLU A 39 -22.05 -20.43 -26.01
C GLU A 39 -22.76 -20.44 -24.64
N ALA A 40 -23.82 -19.64 -24.51
CA ALA A 40 -24.69 -19.57 -23.34
C ALA A 40 -25.45 -20.89 -23.10
N ASN A 41 -24.93 -21.70 -22.18
CA ASN A 41 -25.57 -22.92 -21.68
C ASN A 41 -25.73 -22.82 -20.16
N LEU A 42 -26.79 -22.14 -19.71
CA LEU A 42 -27.13 -22.09 -18.29
C LEU A 42 -27.37 -23.52 -17.75
N PRO A 43 -27.02 -23.79 -16.48
CA PRO A 43 -27.31 -25.07 -15.85
C PRO A 43 -28.80 -25.45 -15.91
N GLU A 44 -29.09 -26.75 -16.06
CA GLU A 44 -30.44 -27.31 -15.96
C GLU A 44 -30.93 -27.27 -14.50
N GLY A 45 -31.34 -26.09 -14.02
CA GLY A 45 -31.81 -25.88 -12.64
C GLY A 45 -32.07 -24.41 -12.32
N ALA A 46 -32.83 -24.14 -11.24
CA ALA A 46 -32.94 -22.77 -10.71
C ALA A 46 -31.65 -22.42 -9.94
N PRO A 47 -31.19 -21.16 -9.98
CA PRO A 47 -30.06 -20.73 -9.15
C PRO A 47 -30.40 -20.85 -7.67
N ASN A 48 -29.42 -21.22 -6.85
CA ASN A 48 -29.52 -21.23 -5.39
C ASN A 48 -29.73 -19.82 -4.83
N HIS A 49 -29.18 -18.81 -5.51
CA HIS A 49 -29.37 -17.40 -5.17
C HIS A 49 -29.27 -16.51 -6.41
N THR A 50 -30.15 -15.52 -6.52
CA THR A 50 -30.08 -14.47 -7.57
C THR A 50 -29.78 -13.12 -6.92
N MET A 51 -28.73 -12.46 -7.36
CA MET A 51 -28.34 -11.13 -6.87
C MET A 51 -28.49 -10.08 -7.97
N TYR A 52 -29.30 -9.06 -7.74
CA TYR A 52 -29.49 -7.91 -8.61
C TYR A 52 -28.53 -6.78 -8.25
N LEU A 53 -27.92 -6.16 -9.25
CA LEU A 53 -26.94 -5.10 -9.09
C LEU A 53 -27.42 -3.84 -9.82
N VAL A 54 -27.67 -2.75 -9.08
CA VAL A 54 -28.22 -1.50 -9.62
C VAL A 54 -27.47 -0.31 -9.03
N GLY A 55 -26.69 0.41 -9.82
CA GLY A 55 -26.06 1.68 -9.43
C GLY A 55 -26.74 2.88 -10.08
N ASP A 56 -26.52 4.07 -9.52
CA ASP A 56 -27.01 5.34 -10.06
C ASP A 56 -28.54 5.34 -10.28
N ALA A 57 -29.28 4.93 -9.26
CA ALA A 57 -30.75 4.90 -9.28
C ALA A 57 -31.39 6.18 -8.71
N GLY A 58 -30.58 7.12 -8.18
CA GLY A 58 -31.05 8.29 -7.43
C GLY A 58 -31.57 9.48 -8.24
N ASN A 59 -31.65 9.39 -9.56
CA ASN A 59 -32.05 10.51 -10.42
C ASN A 59 -33.56 10.55 -10.79
N ALA A 60 -34.43 10.07 -9.90
CA ALA A 60 -35.87 10.10 -10.11
C ALA A 60 -36.41 11.54 -10.25
N VAL A 61 -37.20 11.78 -11.30
CA VAL A 61 -37.88 13.08 -11.55
C VAL A 61 -39.27 13.03 -10.95
N LYS A 62 -39.73 14.12 -10.32
CA LYS A 62 -41.09 14.20 -9.77
C LYS A 62 -42.14 13.92 -10.86
N GLY A 63 -42.98 12.92 -10.64
CA GLY A 63 -44.05 12.53 -11.58
C GLY A 63 -43.64 11.49 -12.64
N SER A 64 -42.42 10.96 -12.59
CA SER A 64 -41.95 9.88 -13.46
C SER A 64 -41.19 8.82 -12.65
N GLU A 65 -41.47 7.54 -12.88
CA GLU A 65 -40.68 6.42 -12.32
C GLU A 65 -39.52 6.10 -13.28
N PRO A 66 -38.26 5.99 -12.78
CA PRO A 66 -37.13 5.56 -13.61
C PRO A 66 -37.41 4.20 -14.28
N PRO A 67 -37.07 4.02 -15.57
CA PRO A 67 -37.42 2.81 -16.32
C PRO A 67 -36.96 1.50 -15.66
N VAL A 68 -35.72 1.48 -15.14
CA VAL A 68 -35.15 0.32 -14.44
C VAL A 68 -35.94 -0.02 -13.18
N LEU A 69 -36.26 0.98 -12.35
CA LEU A 69 -37.03 0.77 -11.12
C LEU A 69 -38.45 0.27 -11.42
N ARG A 70 -39.10 0.85 -12.43
CA ARG A 70 -40.42 0.40 -12.89
C ARG A 70 -40.41 -1.06 -13.32
N TYR A 71 -39.41 -1.47 -14.10
CA TYR A 71 -39.27 -2.86 -14.53
C TYR A 71 -38.98 -3.79 -13.35
N LEU A 72 -38.02 -3.44 -12.49
CA LEU A 72 -37.60 -4.26 -11.35
C LEU A 72 -38.71 -4.43 -10.31
N LYS A 73 -39.59 -3.45 -10.11
CA LYS A 73 -40.79 -3.58 -9.25
C LYS A 73 -41.64 -4.81 -9.62
N GLY A 74 -41.78 -5.08 -10.91
CA GLY A 74 -42.52 -6.24 -11.41
C GLY A 74 -41.75 -7.57 -11.30
N GLN A 75 -40.41 -7.52 -11.34
CA GLN A 75 -39.56 -8.71 -11.27
C GLN A 75 -39.29 -9.14 -9.83
N LEU A 76 -38.85 -8.22 -8.96
CA LEU A 76 -38.50 -8.51 -7.57
C LEU A 76 -39.68 -9.10 -6.79
N ARG A 77 -40.91 -8.68 -7.07
CA ARG A 77 -42.11 -9.26 -6.46
C ARG A 77 -42.28 -10.77 -6.73
N LYS A 78 -41.66 -11.30 -7.78
CA LYS A 78 -41.70 -12.72 -8.16
C LYS A 78 -40.52 -13.51 -7.61
N GLU A 79 -39.49 -12.83 -7.08
CA GLU A 79 -38.30 -13.46 -6.52
C GLU A 79 -38.56 -14.03 -5.13
N SER A 80 -37.89 -15.14 -4.83
CA SER A 80 -37.97 -15.78 -3.51
C SER A 80 -37.06 -15.09 -2.49
N LYS A 81 -37.13 -15.51 -1.22
CA LYS A 81 -36.19 -15.07 -0.18
C LYS A 81 -34.71 -15.38 -0.50
N ASN A 82 -34.45 -16.34 -1.39
CA ASN A 82 -33.10 -16.70 -1.87
C ASN A 82 -32.66 -15.74 -2.99
N SER A 83 -32.78 -14.44 -2.74
CA SER A 83 -32.36 -13.39 -3.66
C SER A 83 -31.89 -12.17 -2.88
N SER A 84 -31.07 -11.34 -3.52
CA SER A 84 -30.66 -10.05 -2.97
C SER A 84 -30.65 -8.97 -4.05
N ILE A 85 -30.83 -7.71 -3.64
CA ILE A 85 -30.65 -6.54 -4.51
C ILE A 85 -29.70 -5.58 -3.85
N LEU A 86 -28.65 -5.19 -4.58
CA LEU A 86 -27.64 -4.24 -4.14
C LEU A 86 -27.79 -2.94 -4.93
N PHE A 87 -28.08 -1.86 -4.20
CA PHE A 87 -28.01 -0.50 -4.71
C PHE A 87 -26.57 0.01 -4.53
N LEU A 88 -25.83 0.10 -5.63
CA LEU A 88 -24.37 0.29 -5.67
C LEU A 88 -23.95 1.78 -5.58
N GLY A 89 -24.70 2.60 -4.84
CA GLY A 89 -24.42 4.01 -4.63
C GLY A 89 -25.02 4.97 -5.63
N ASP A 90 -24.91 6.24 -5.28
CA ASP A 90 -25.60 7.38 -5.89
C ASP A 90 -27.12 7.19 -5.84
N ASN A 91 -27.59 6.89 -4.63
CA ASN A 91 -28.99 6.65 -4.35
C ASN A 91 -29.78 7.98 -4.30
N ILE A 92 -29.10 9.12 -4.14
CA ILE A 92 -29.70 10.46 -4.14
C ILE A 92 -28.86 11.42 -5.00
N TYR A 93 -29.54 12.26 -5.80
CA TYR A 93 -28.92 13.30 -6.63
C TYR A 93 -29.52 14.69 -6.38
N PRO A 94 -28.82 15.77 -6.77
CA PRO A 94 -27.38 15.81 -7.02
C PRO A 94 -26.55 15.76 -5.74
N SER A 95 -27.20 15.89 -4.58
CA SER A 95 -26.63 15.87 -3.24
C SER A 95 -27.40 14.87 -2.39
N GLY A 96 -26.78 14.35 -1.34
CA GLY A 96 -27.27 13.29 -0.48
C GLY A 96 -28.50 13.64 0.35
N MET A 97 -28.66 12.97 1.49
CA MET A 97 -29.77 13.28 2.38
C MET A 97 -29.53 14.58 3.14
N ALA A 98 -30.38 15.58 2.89
CA ALA A 98 -30.34 16.84 3.59
C ALA A 98 -30.76 16.71 5.06
N PRO A 99 -30.27 17.56 5.98
CA PRO A 99 -30.77 17.63 7.34
C PRO A 99 -32.20 18.18 7.33
N LYS A 100 -32.97 17.92 8.39
CA LYS A 100 -34.40 18.25 8.44
C LYS A 100 -34.69 19.76 8.35
N GLU A 101 -33.71 20.58 8.72
CA GLU A 101 -33.78 22.04 8.63
C GLU A 101 -33.81 22.55 7.18
N ASP A 102 -33.20 21.81 6.24
CA ASP A 102 -33.23 22.11 4.81
C ASP A 102 -34.40 21.39 4.13
N SER A 103 -35.62 21.84 4.45
CA SER A 103 -36.86 21.18 4.04
C SER A 103 -37.01 20.95 2.53
N ILE A 104 -36.48 21.85 1.69
CA ILE A 104 -36.62 21.76 0.22
C ILE A 104 -35.76 20.61 -0.31
N ASN A 105 -34.47 20.59 0.08
CA ASN A 105 -33.56 19.53 -0.36
C ASN A 105 -33.91 18.19 0.31
N ARG A 106 -34.38 18.20 1.57
CA ARG A 106 -34.86 17.01 2.28
C ARG A 106 -36.01 16.34 1.52
N GLN A 107 -37.04 17.09 1.14
CA GLN A 107 -38.18 16.54 0.40
C GLN A 107 -37.78 15.93 -0.94
N LEU A 108 -36.82 16.53 -1.63
CA LEU A 108 -36.31 16.00 -2.88
C LEU A 108 -35.50 14.72 -2.66
N ALA A 109 -34.64 14.70 -1.63
CA ALA A 109 -33.84 13.54 -1.25
C ALA A 109 -34.73 12.35 -0.85
N GLU A 110 -35.71 12.58 0.03
CA GLU A 110 -36.70 11.58 0.46
C GLU A 110 -37.49 11.03 -0.73
N TYR A 111 -37.95 11.88 -1.66
CA TYR A 111 -38.63 11.40 -2.88
C TYR A 111 -37.76 10.44 -3.71
N ARG A 112 -36.48 10.76 -3.89
CA ARG A 112 -35.55 9.96 -4.71
C ARG A 112 -35.25 8.61 -4.08
N ILE A 113 -34.93 8.59 -2.79
CA ILE A 113 -34.66 7.32 -2.10
C ILE A 113 -35.96 6.49 -1.93
N GLU A 114 -37.10 7.13 -1.66
CA GLU A 114 -38.39 6.44 -1.53
C GLU A 114 -38.81 5.78 -2.86
N SER A 115 -38.45 6.36 -4.01
CA SER A 115 -38.72 5.72 -5.31
C SER A 115 -38.04 4.35 -5.46
N GLN A 116 -36.88 4.16 -4.82
CA GLN A 116 -36.17 2.88 -4.77
C GLN A 116 -36.74 1.97 -3.68
N LEU A 117 -37.08 2.52 -2.51
CA LEU A 117 -37.65 1.72 -1.42
C LEU A 117 -39.02 1.13 -1.78
N LYS A 118 -39.86 1.87 -2.52
CA LYS A 118 -41.19 1.43 -2.95
C LYS A 118 -41.18 0.20 -3.86
N ILE A 119 -40.08 -0.07 -4.58
CA ILE A 119 -40.00 -1.28 -5.42
C ILE A 119 -39.72 -2.54 -4.59
N LEU A 120 -39.37 -2.37 -3.31
CA LEU A 120 -39.03 -3.43 -2.37
C LEU A 120 -40.20 -3.81 -1.44
N ASP A 121 -41.33 -3.09 -1.51
CA ASP A 121 -42.48 -3.29 -0.61
C ASP A 121 -43.00 -4.73 -0.58
N ASP A 122 -43.02 -5.41 -1.73
CA ASP A 122 -43.46 -6.81 -1.89
C ASP A 122 -42.28 -7.79 -2.11
N TYR A 123 -41.04 -7.35 -1.91
CA TYR A 123 -39.84 -8.15 -2.18
C TYR A 123 -39.41 -8.96 -0.95
N GLN A 124 -39.28 -10.28 -1.11
CA GLN A 124 -38.95 -11.21 -0.02
C GLN A 124 -37.43 -11.37 0.23
N GLY A 125 -36.58 -11.06 -0.74
CA GLY A 125 -35.14 -11.20 -0.63
C GLY A 125 -34.48 -10.08 0.19
N ARG A 126 -33.15 -10.03 0.23
CA ARG A 126 -32.39 -9.04 1.03
C ARG A 126 -32.00 -7.80 0.22
N PRO A 127 -32.51 -6.60 0.55
CA PRO A 127 -31.99 -5.36 -0.01
C PRO A 127 -30.71 -4.91 0.71
N ILE A 128 -29.77 -4.33 -0.02
CA ILE A 128 -28.53 -3.75 0.50
C ILE A 128 -28.30 -2.43 -0.24
N PHE A 129 -28.12 -1.34 0.49
CA PHE A 129 -27.77 -0.04 -0.05
C PHE A 129 -26.33 0.29 0.33
N ILE A 130 -25.57 0.83 -0.63
CA ILE A 130 -24.19 1.28 -0.43
C ILE A 130 -24.15 2.76 -0.77
N PRO A 131 -23.38 3.60 -0.05
CA PRO A 131 -23.20 5.01 -0.43
C PRO A 131 -22.32 5.18 -1.67
N GLY A 132 -22.71 6.11 -2.54
CA GLY A 132 -21.89 6.67 -3.63
C GLY A 132 -21.45 8.11 -3.36
N ASN A 133 -20.64 8.68 -4.24
CA ASN A 133 -20.09 10.02 -4.01
C ASN A 133 -21.16 11.11 -3.98
N HIS A 134 -22.31 10.92 -4.62
CA HIS A 134 -23.44 11.85 -4.53
C HIS A 134 -24.21 11.73 -3.22
N ASP A 135 -24.25 10.55 -2.60
CA ASP A 135 -24.85 10.37 -1.26
C ASP A 135 -24.04 11.11 -0.18
N TRP A 136 -22.71 11.20 -0.35
CA TRP A 136 -21.83 12.03 0.49
C TRP A 136 -21.97 13.53 0.20
N SER A 137 -22.34 13.90 -1.03
CA SER A 137 -22.29 15.29 -1.49
C SER A 137 -23.30 16.17 -0.75
N GLY A 138 -22.87 17.35 -0.32
CA GLY A 138 -23.71 18.36 0.35
C GLY A 138 -23.60 18.36 1.88
N TRP A 139 -23.66 17.19 2.53
CA TRP A 139 -23.71 17.07 4.00
C TRP A 139 -22.78 16.02 4.63
N GLY A 140 -21.94 15.37 3.83
CA GLY A 140 -20.87 14.51 4.35
C GLY A 140 -21.39 13.29 5.10
N GLN A 141 -20.63 12.84 6.11
CA GLN A 141 -20.99 11.68 6.93
C GLN A 141 -22.36 11.85 7.61
N SER A 142 -22.70 13.07 8.06
CA SER A 142 -24.00 13.32 8.71
C SER A 142 -25.19 13.10 7.79
N GLY A 143 -25.04 13.41 6.50
CA GLY A 143 -26.07 13.11 5.49
C GLY A 143 -26.23 11.60 5.29
N LEU A 144 -25.14 10.84 5.29
CA LEU A 144 -25.19 9.38 5.19
C LEU A 144 -25.91 8.75 6.38
N GLU A 145 -25.58 9.15 7.60
CA GLU A 145 -26.27 8.65 8.81
C GLU A 145 -27.78 8.94 8.75
N ASP A 146 -28.17 10.11 8.24
CA ASP A 146 -29.58 10.47 8.06
C ASP A 146 -30.28 9.67 6.95
N GLN A 147 -29.53 9.28 5.91
CA GLN A 147 -29.98 8.42 4.81
C GLN A 147 -30.16 6.98 5.27
N GLU A 148 -29.17 6.43 5.98
CA GLU A 148 -29.18 5.13 6.66
C GLU A 148 -30.41 5.00 7.55
N LYS A 149 -30.56 5.93 8.51
CA LYS A 149 -31.73 5.97 9.40
C LYS A 149 -33.05 5.99 8.64
N PHE A 150 -33.11 6.69 7.50
CA PHE A 150 -34.33 6.74 6.67
C PHE A 150 -34.61 5.40 5.99
N VAL A 151 -33.62 4.81 5.32
CA VAL A 151 -33.72 3.53 4.62
C VAL A 151 -34.11 2.42 5.58
N GLU A 152 -33.42 2.32 6.71
CA GLU A 152 -33.66 1.26 7.69
C GLU A 152 -34.99 1.41 8.41
N SER A 153 -35.37 2.65 8.76
CA SER A 153 -36.68 2.91 9.35
C SER A 153 -37.81 2.55 8.39
N TYR A 154 -37.64 2.79 7.09
CA TYR A 154 -38.64 2.41 6.09
C TYR A 154 -38.75 0.88 5.97
N LEU A 155 -37.63 0.18 5.77
CA LEU A 155 -37.61 -1.25 5.50
C LEU A 155 -38.00 -2.09 6.71
N ASN A 156 -37.46 -1.80 7.90
CA ASN A 156 -37.82 -2.52 9.13
C ASN A 156 -39.32 -2.34 9.45
N LYS A 157 -39.84 -1.13 9.30
CA LYS A 157 -41.28 -0.85 9.50
C LYS A 157 -42.14 -1.63 8.50
N LYS A 158 -41.74 -1.66 7.22
CA LYS A 158 -42.46 -2.41 6.17
C LYS A 158 -42.45 -3.92 6.39
N ARG A 159 -41.38 -4.44 6.99
CA ARG A 159 -41.22 -5.85 7.36
C ARG A 159 -41.88 -6.22 8.69
N GLY A 160 -42.51 -5.27 9.38
CA GLY A 160 -43.20 -5.52 10.65
C GLY A 160 -42.26 -5.69 11.85
N VAL A 161 -41.01 -5.22 11.74
CA VAL A 161 -40.03 -5.24 12.83
C VAL A 161 -40.20 -3.97 13.67
N GLU A 162 -40.83 -4.11 14.83
CA GLU A 162 -41.06 -2.99 15.76
C GLU A 162 -40.04 -2.93 16.90
N ASP A 163 -39.53 -4.08 17.34
CA ASP A 163 -38.47 -4.14 18.33
C ASP A 163 -37.17 -3.58 17.74
N LYS A 164 -36.41 -2.84 18.55
CA LYS A 164 -35.13 -2.28 18.15
C LYS A 164 -34.04 -3.35 18.09
N ASP A 165 -34.13 -4.36 18.93
CA ASP A 165 -33.10 -5.41 19.03
C ASP A 165 -33.18 -6.39 17.85
N ASP A 166 -34.32 -6.44 17.16
CA ASP A 166 -34.56 -7.29 15.98
C ASP A 166 -34.37 -6.55 14.64
N ARG A 167 -33.93 -5.28 14.66
CA ARG A 167 -33.74 -4.49 13.42
C ARG A 167 -32.57 -5.02 12.63
N GLU A 168 -32.79 -5.18 11.33
CA GLU A 168 -31.73 -5.46 10.37
C GLU A 168 -31.16 -4.15 9.81
N SER A 169 -29.83 -4.11 9.62
CA SER A 169 -29.15 -3.05 8.88
C SER A 169 -29.26 -3.29 7.37
N TYR A 170 -29.58 -2.23 6.63
CA TYR A 170 -29.79 -2.29 5.18
C TYR A 170 -28.94 -1.29 4.39
N PHE A 171 -28.40 -0.27 5.04
CA PHE A 171 -27.53 0.74 4.40
C PHE A 171 -26.12 0.57 4.96
N LEU A 172 -25.24 -0.02 4.17
CA LEU A 172 -23.95 -0.52 4.63
C LEU A 172 -22.78 0.18 3.92
N PRO A 173 -21.63 0.38 4.58
CA PRO A 173 -21.36 0.04 5.99
C PRO A 173 -22.11 0.95 6.98
N ASP A 174 -22.47 0.42 8.15
CA ASP A 174 -23.23 1.13 9.20
C ASP A 174 -22.45 2.32 9.76
N ASP A 175 -23.16 3.30 10.35
CA ASP A 175 -22.62 4.50 11.00
C ASP A 175 -21.69 5.37 10.11
N GLY A 176 -21.82 5.23 8.78
CA GLY A 176 -20.93 5.87 7.80
C GLY A 176 -19.48 5.37 7.87
N CYS A 177 -19.27 4.13 8.32
CA CYS A 177 -17.96 3.50 8.35
C CYS A 177 -17.41 3.19 6.95
N SER A 178 -16.10 3.03 6.87
CA SER A 178 -15.37 2.67 5.64
C SER A 178 -15.57 1.22 5.16
N GLY A 179 -16.03 0.33 6.04
CA GLY A 179 -15.98 -1.12 5.84
C GLY A 179 -14.55 -1.69 6.00
N PRO A 180 -14.30 -2.95 5.63
CA PRO A 180 -15.23 -3.91 5.02
C PRO A 180 -16.32 -4.40 5.98
N GLU A 181 -17.58 -4.28 5.59
CA GLU A 181 -18.72 -4.86 6.31
C GLU A 181 -19.10 -6.20 5.66
N VAL A 182 -19.36 -7.24 6.45
CA VAL A 182 -19.53 -8.61 5.93
C VAL A 182 -20.96 -9.10 6.09
N ILE A 183 -21.55 -9.56 5.00
CA ILE A 183 -22.90 -10.13 4.96
C ILE A 183 -22.81 -11.56 4.42
N GLU A 184 -23.03 -12.54 5.29
CA GLU A 184 -23.17 -13.95 4.86
C GLU A 184 -24.62 -14.18 4.41
N LEU A 185 -24.84 -14.31 3.10
CA LEU A 185 -26.18 -14.53 2.53
C LEU A 185 -26.64 -15.97 2.74
N ASN A 186 -25.69 -16.91 2.70
CA ASN A 186 -25.85 -18.32 3.02
C ASN A 186 -24.46 -18.96 3.24
N ASP A 187 -24.41 -20.29 3.33
CA ASP A 187 -23.17 -21.04 3.60
C ASP A 187 -22.10 -20.84 2.52
N ASP A 188 -22.48 -20.52 1.28
CA ASP A 188 -21.59 -20.44 0.12
C ASP A 188 -21.34 -19.02 -0.39
N ILE A 189 -22.17 -18.03 -0.04
CA ILE A 189 -22.15 -16.68 -0.63
C ILE A 189 -21.95 -15.60 0.43
N VAL A 190 -20.96 -14.75 0.21
CA VAL A 190 -20.63 -13.62 1.09
C VAL A 190 -20.56 -12.33 0.29
N VAL A 191 -21.19 -11.28 0.80
CA VAL A 191 -21.01 -9.92 0.30
C VAL A 191 -20.09 -9.16 1.26
N VAL A 192 -19.06 -8.52 0.72
CA VAL A 192 -18.19 -7.60 1.46
C VAL A 192 -18.44 -6.20 0.96
N VAL A 193 -19.02 -5.35 1.80
CA VAL A 193 -19.38 -3.98 1.45
C VAL A 193 -18.26 -3.04 1.85
N VAL A 194 -17.85 -2.18 0.91
CA VAL A 194 -16.82 -1.16 1.11
C VAL A 194 -17.39 0.17 0.66
N ASP A 195 -17.52 1.13 1.58
CA ASP A 195 -17.61 2.53 1.15
C ASP A 195 -16.27 2.85 0.47
N SER A 196 -16.30 3.39 -0.73
CA SER A 196 -15.10 3.74 -1.48
C SER A 196 -14.86 5.24 -1.54
N ASN A 197 -15.91 6.03 -1.30
CA ASN A 197 -15.82 7.48 -1.34
C ASN A 197 -15.08 8.03 -0.11
N TRP A 198 -15.17 7.39 1.06
CA TRP A 198 -14.39 7.83 2.24
C TRP A 198 -12.87 7.91 1.94
N TRP A 199 -12.34 7.04 1.05
CA TRP A 199 -10.93 7.05 0.64
C TRP A 199 -10.60 8.23 -0.30
N LEU A 200 -11.56 8.65 -1.12
CA LEU A 200 -11.43 9.68 -2.15
C LEU A 200 -11.83 11.07 -1.63
N ALA A 201 -12.65 11.13 -0.58
CA ALA A 201 -13.16 12.33 0.05
C ALA A 201 -12.03 13.18 0.66
N ASP A 202 -12.30 14.48 0.87
CA ASP A 202 -11.38 15.33 1.59
C ASP A 202 -11.56 15.18 3.11
N LEU A 203 -10.66 14.41 3.72
CA LEU A 203 -10.66 14.16 5.16
C LEU A 203 -10.51 15.42 6.02
N THR A 204 -10.11 16.57 5.44
CA THR A 204 -10.08 17.84 6.18
C THR A 204 -11.48 18.41 6.44
N GLU A 205 -12.47 18.01 5.63
CA GLU A 205 -13.87 18.43 5.75
C GLU A 205 -14.69 17.44 6.62
N GLU A 206 -14.21 16.19 6.76
CA GLU A 206 -14.88 15.11 7.52
C GLU A 206 -14.06 14.68 8.75
N PRO A 207 -13.93 15.52 9.80
CA PRO A 207 -13.03 15.25 10.92
C PRO A 207 -13.46 14.08 11.79
N LYS A 208 -14.72 13.67 11.76
CA LYS A 208 -15.23 12.53 12.55
C LYS A 208 -15.25 11.21 11.78
N LEU A 209 -14.80 11.22 10.53
CA LEU A 209 -14.85 10.04 9.68
C LEU A 209 -14.18 8.83 10.36
N ASN A 210 -14.86 7.69 10.28
CA ASN A 210 -14.43 6.42 10.87
C ASN A 210 -14.22 6.42 12.40
N THR A 211 -14.80 7.39 13.11
CA THR A 211 -14.85 7.34 14.58
C THR A 211 -15.72 6.17 15.03
N GLY A 212 -15.20 5.29 15.89
CA GLY A 212 -15.88 4.08 16.32
C GLY A 212 -15.78 2.89 15.36
N CYS A 213 -15.25 3.08 14.14
CA CYS A 213 -15.14 2.02 13.15
C CYS A 213 -13.87 1.17 13.35
N GLU A 214 -13.90 -0.08 12.88
CA GLU A 214 -12.74 -0.99 12.88
C GLU A 214 -11.60 -0.42 12.01
N ALA A 215 -11.93 0.06 10.81
CA ALA A 215 -11.00 0.69 9.88
C ALA A 215 -10.93 2.22 10.10
N ARG A 216 -10.12 2.65 11.08
CA ARG A 216 -9.93 4.08 11.41
C ARG A 216 -9.11 4.90 10.40
N ASN A 217 -8.32 4.25 9.54
CA ASN A 217 -7.48 4.90 8.54
C ASN A 217 -7.14 3.95 7.38
N LYS A 218 -6.39 4.44 6.39
CA LYS A 218 -6.03 3.67 5.18
C LYS A 218 -5.19 2.43 5.47
N GLU A 219 -4.29 2.50 6.44
CA GLU A 219 -3.41 1.39 6.85
C GLU A 219 -4.18 0.30 7.60
N SER A 220 -5.05 0.67 8.55
CA SER A 220 -5.92 -0.28 9.22
C SER A 220 -6.93 -0.89 8.24
N PHE A 221 -7.52 -0.10 7.33
CA PHE A 221 -8.40 -0.62 6.28
C PHE A 221 -7.71 -1.68 5.43
N LYS A 222 -6.49 -1.44 4.93
CA LYS A 222 -5.72 -2.43 4.14
C LYS A 222 -5.62 -3.77 4.87
N PHE A 223 -5.32 -3.73 6.17
CA PHE A 223 -5.19 -4.92 7.00
C PHE A 223 -6.53 -5.63 7.22
N VAL A 224 -7.58 -4.90 7.61
CA VAL A 224 -8.92 -5.45 7.86
C VAL A 224 -9.51 -6.05 6.58
N PHE A 225 -9.36 -5.35 5.45
CA PHE A 225 -9.77 -5.83 4.12
C PHE A 225 -9.05 -7.12 3.73
N GLU A 226 -7.71 -7.16 3.81
CA GLU A 226 -6.94 -8.37 3.49
C GLU A 226 -7.37 -9.57 4.36
N ASN A 227 -7.52 -9.34 5.67
CA ASN A 227 -7.96 -10.40 6.59
C ASN A 227 -9.37 -10.89 6.28
N THR A 228 -10.27 -9.98 5.91
CA THR A 228 -11.65 -10.30 5.56
C THR A 228 -11.72 -11.16 4.30
N VAL A 229 -11.08 -10.74 3.21
CA VAL A 229 -11.07 -11.55 1.96
C VAL A 229 -10.33 -12.87 2.15
N ARG A 230 -9.27 -12.91 2.98
CA ARG A 230 -8.59 -14.15 3.37
C ARG A 230 -9.51 -15.10 4.13
N LYS A 231 -10.31 -14.58 5.07
CA LYS A 231 -11.25 -15.34 5.89
C LYS A 231 -12.31 -16.05 5.05
N TYR A 232 -12.73 -15.46 3.93
CA TYR A 232 -13.85 -15.95 3.11
C TYR A 232 -13.44 -16.49 1.73
N ARG A 233 -12.13 -16.62 1.43
CA ARG A 233 -11.60 -17.03 0.12
C ARG A 233 -12.13 -18.34 -0.48
N ASN A 234 -12.69 -19.23 0.34
CA ASN A 234 -13.24 -20.52 -0.10
C ASN A 234 -14.73 -20.45 -0.50
N LYS A 235 -15.41 -19.33 -0.20
CA LYS A 235 -16.80 -19.01 -0.55
C LYS A 235 -16.85 -18.15 -1.83
N SER A 236 -18.04 -17.99 -2.41
CA SER A 236 -18.31 -17.03 -3.48
C SER A 236 -18.42 -15.63 -2.89
N VAL A 237 -17.34 -14.85 -2.98
CA VAL A 237 -17.28 -13.50 -2.39
C VAL A 237 -17.54 -12.42 -3.44
N VAL A 238 -18.58 -11.61 -3.19
CA VAL A 238 -18.89 -10.38 -3.94
C VAL A 238 -18.44 -9.18 -3.12
N ILE A 239 -17.43 -8.46 -3.60
CA ILE A 239 -16.97 -7.20 -3.01
C ILE A 239 -17.76 -6.06 -3.66
N ALA A 240 -18.68 -5.47 -2.91
CA ALA A 240 -19.57 -4.43 -3.40
C ALA A 240 -19.08 -3.06 -2.94
N MET A 241 -18.88 -2.15 -3.90
CA MET A 241 -18.38 -0.80 -3.65
C MET A 241 -18.82 0.14 -4.78
N HIS A 242 -19.08 1.41 -4.49
CA HIS A 242 -19.53 2.34 -5.54
C HIS A 242 -18.51 2.52 -6.69
N HIS A 243 -17.24 2.74 -6.38
CA HIS A 243 -16.18 3.07 -7.34
C HIS A 243 -15.51 1.81 -7.96
N PRO A 244 -15.55 1.62 -9.29
CA PRO A 244 -14.96 0.43 -9.93
C PRO A 244 -13.43 0.45 -9.97
N LEU A 245 -12.79 -0.71 -9.80
CA LEU A 245 -11.32 -0.84 -9.94
C LEU A 245 -10.83 -0.42 -11.34
N TYR A 246 -11.60 -0.76 -12.37
CA TYR A 246 -11.33 -0.43 -13.76
C TYR A 246 -12.64 -0.08 -14.45
N THR A 247 -12.65 0.97 -15.28
CA THR A 247 -13.77 1.34 -16.15
C THR A 247 -13.20 1.94 -17.45
N TYR A 248 -13.98 1.87 -18.53
CA TYR A 248 -13.65 2.46 -19.82
C TYR A 248 -14.74 3.42 -20.35
N GLY A 249 -15.57 3.97 -19.46
CA GLY A 249 -16.40 5.15 -19.74
C GLY A 249 -15.66 6.47 -19.43
N PRO A 250 -16.35 7.62 -19.31
CA PRO A 250 -15.73 8.91 -19.07
C PRO A 250 -14.85 8.98 -17.81
N HIS A 251 -15.23 8.31 -16.73
CA HIS A 251 -14.41 8.24 -15.50
C HIS A 251 -13.14 7.40 -15.68
N GLY A 252 -13.13 6.53 -16.70
CA GLY A 252 -11.97 5.76 -17.18
C GLY A 252 -11.20 6.41 -18.33
N GLY A 253 -11.59 7.62 -18.76
CA GLY A 253 -10.98 8.32 -19.89
C GLY A 253 -11.49 7.90 -21.28
N GLY A 254 -12.68 7.31 -21.36
CA GLY A 254 -13.37 6.98 -22.61
C GLY A 254 -14.23 8.15 -23.10
N PHE A 255 -13.84 8.78 -24.21
CA PHE A 255 -14.53 9.94 -24.80
C PHE A 255 -14.93 9.70 -26.26
N THR A 256 -16.07 10.24 -26.64
CA THR A 256 -16.65 10.30 -27.98
C THR A 256 -16.01 11.39 -28.83
N ALA A 257 -16.16 11.27 -30.16
CA ALA A 257 -15.77 12.32 -31.09
C ALA A 257 -16.44 13.68 -30.77
N LYS A 258 -17.62 13.69 -30.15
CA LYS A 258 -18.30 14.93 -29.74
C LYS A 258 -17.49 15.70 -28.70
N GLU A 259 -16.94 15.02 -27.69
CA GLU A 259 -16.12 15.69 -26.65
C GLU A 259 -14.78 16.18 -27.20
N HIS A 260 -14.18 15.43 -28.13
CA HIS A 260 -12.96 15.85 -28.83
C HIS A 260 -13.17 17.10 -29.70
N LEU A 261 -14.31 17.20 -30.38
CA LEU A 261 -14.61 18.28 -31.32
C LEU A 261 -15.29 19.48 -30.65
N PHE A 262 -16.19 19.25 -29.69
CA PHE A 262 -17.08 20.24 -29.07
C PHE A 262 -16.98 20.17 -27.54
N PRO A 263 -15.81 20.47 -26.95
CA PRO A 263 -15.58 20.27 -25.50
C PRO A 263 -16.53 21.09 -24.62
N LEU A 264 -17.03 22.23 -25.11
CA LEU A 264 -17.98 23.06 -24.37
C LEU A 264 -19.36 22.41 -24.17
N THR A 265 -19.63 21.31 -24.88
CA THR A 265 -20.87 20.53 -24.69
C THR A 265 -20.92 19.79 -23.35
N GLU A 266 -19.77 19.59 -22.68
CA GLU A 266 -19.72 19.08 -21.29
C GLU A 266 -20.25 20.11 -20.27
N ILE A 267 -20.05 21.40 -20.53
CA ILE A 267 -20.52 22.49 -19.65
C ILE A 267 -21.99 22.79 -19.94
N ASN A 268 -22.34 22.86 -21.22
CA ASN A 268 -23.71 23.07 -21.67
C ASN A 268 -23.99 22.20 -22.89
N PRO A 269 -24.91 21.22 -22.81
CA PRO A 269 -25.20 20.29 -23.90
C PRO A 269 -25.53 20.92 -25.25
N ASN A 270 -25.93 22.20 -25.26
CA ASN A 270 -26.31 22.97 -26.45
C ASN A 270 -25.15 23.74 -27.10
N LEU A 271 -23.96 23.76 -26.51
CA LEU A 271 -22.84 24.62 -26.94
C LEU A 271 -21.88 23.91 -27.93
N TYR A 272 -22.38 23.65 -29.14
CA TYR A 272 -21.63 22.97 -30.22
C TYR A 272 -20.63 23.90 -30.95
N ILE A 273 -19.61 24.38 -30.24
CA ILE A 273 -18.53 25.21 -30.82
C ILE A 273 -17.29 24.33 -31.10
N PRO A 274 -16.82 24.22 -32.35
CA PRO A 274 -15.74 23.30 -32.70
C PRO A 274 -14.38 23.82 -32.23
N PHE A 275 -13.81 23.14 -31.23
CA PHE A 275 -12.44 23.36 -30.76
C PHE A 275 -11.66 22.04 -30.73
N PRO A 276 -11.38 21.41 -31.89
CA PRO A 276 -10.86 20.05 -31.97
C PRO A 276 -9.51 19.82 -31.28
N ILE A 277 -8.61 20.82 -31.33
CA ILE A 277 -7.31 20.76 -30.66
C ILE A 277 -7.50 20.86 -29.15
N VAL A 278 -8.23 21.89 -28.69
CA VAL A 278 -8.46 22.14 -27.26
C VAL A 278 -9.29 21.03 -26.63
N GLY A 279 -10.31 20.52 -27.33
CA GLY A 279 -11.15 19.43 -26.85
C GLY A 279 -10.41 18.11 -26.75
N SER A 280 -9.55 17.78 -27.72
CA SER A 280 -8.69 16.60 -27.62
C SER A 280 -7.65 16.74 -26.52
N MET A 281 -7.07 17.94 -26.33
CA MET A 281 -6.20 18.21 -25.19
C MET A 281 -6.97 18.02 -23.88
N ALA A 282 -8.17 18.58 -23.73
CA ALA A 282 -8.99 18.45 -22.52
C ALA A 282 -9.34 16.98 -22.22
N ALA A 283 -9.77 16.21 -23.21
CA ALA A 283 -10.06 14.77 -23.07
C ALA A 283 -8.80 13.99 -22.65
N VAL A 284 -7.66 14.27 -23.28
CA VAL A 284 -6.37 13.66 -22.92
C VAL A 284 -5.97 14.04 -21.49
N PHE A 285 -6.04 15.33 -21.13
CA PHE A 285 -5.75 15.81 -19.79
C PHE A 285 -6.65 15.18 -18.74
N ARG A 286 -7.97 15.07 -18.99
CA ARG A 286 -8.89 14.40 -18.07
C ARG A 286 -8.59 12.91 -17.94
N SER A 287 -8.23 12.22 -19.04
CA SER A 287 -7.84 10.81 -19.03
C SER A 287 -6.55 10.52 -18.25
N PHE A 288 -5.68 11.53 -18.06
CA PHE A 288 -4.44 11.40 -17.33
C PHE A 288 -4.50 12.00 -15.93
N LEU A 289 -5.05 13.19 -15.73
CA LEU A 289 -5.07 13.85 -14.42
C LEU A 289 -6.24 13.35 -13.57
N GLY A 290 -7.45 13.40 -14.14
CA GLY A 290 -8.69 13.06 -13.46
C GLY A 290 -9.04 13.93 -12.25
N SER A 291 -10.33 14.11 -11.99
CA SER A 291 -10.83 14.49 -10.67
C SER A 291 -10.60 13.36 -9.66
N ARG A 292 -10.81 13.58 -8.36
CA ARG A 292 -10.69 12.50 -7.34
C ARG A 292 -11.60 11.30 -7.61
N GLN A 293 -12.65 11.50 -8.43
CA GLN A 293 -13.65 10.51 -8.82
C GLN A 293 -13.23 9.74 -10.09
N ASP A 294 -12.17 10.15 -10.79
CA ASP A 294 -11.68 9.49 -12.00
C ASP A 294 -10.53 8.51 -11.70
N VAL A 295 -10.49 7.36 -12.38
CA VAL A 295 -9.52 6.27 -12.15
C VAL A 295 -8.06 6.71 -12.38
N ALA A 296 -7.87 7.78 -13.16
CA ALA A 296 -6.56 8.35 -13.44
C ALA A 296 -5.91 9.05 -12.22
N ASN A 297 -6.73 9.45 -11.24
CA ASN A 297 -6.30 10.22 -10.09
C ASN A 297 -5.40 9.41 -9.15
N PRO A 298 -4.33 10.00 -8.61
CA PRO A 298 -3.41 9.30 -7.70
C PRO A 298 -4.07 8.68 -6.47
N THR A 299 -5.05 9.36 -5.87
CA THR A 299 -5.75 8.85 -4.67
C THR A 299 -6.63 7.64 -5.02
N TYR A 300 -7.25 7.65 -6.20
CA TYR A 300 -8.01 6.50 -6.72
C TYR A 300 -7.10 5.32 -7.03
N LYS A 301 -5.95 5.58 -7.68
CA LYS A 301 -4.92 4.55 -7.93
C LYS A 301 -4.43 3.92 -6.63
N GLU A 302 -4.32 4.69 -5.54
CA GLU A 302 -3.98 4.18 -4.21
C GLU A 302 -5.05 3.21 -3.67
N LEU A 303 -6.34 3.58 -3.72
CA LEU A 303 -7.47 2.72 -3.33
C LEU A 303 -7.44 1.41 -4.14
N ARG A 304 -7.37 1.52 -5.46
CA ARG A 304 -7.31 0.36 -6.36
C ARG A 304 -6.14 -0.56 -6.01
N SER A 305 -4.96 0.00 -5.76
CA SER A 305 -3.77 -0.78 -5.42
C SER A 305 -3.92 -1.48 -4.07
N ALA A 306 -4.53 -0.83 -3.08
CA ALA A 306 -4.80 -1.41 -1.77
C ALA A 306 -5.75 -2.62 -1.87
N LEU A 307 -6.86 -2.47 -2.59
CA LEU A 307 -7.84 -3.55 -2.78
C LEU A 307 -7.27 -4.70 -3.60
N LEU A 308 -6.57 -4.41 -4.71
CA LEU A 308 -5.95 -5.45 -5.54
C LEU A 308 -4.84 -6.21 -4.81
N ALA A 309 -4.07 -5.54 -3.94
CA ALA A 309 -3.04 -6.20 -3.14
C ALA A 309 -3.64 -7.25 -2.19
N GLY A 310 -4.74 -6.92 -1.52
CA GLY A 310 -5.48 -7.87 -0.67
C GLY A 310 -6.16 -8.97 -1.47
N ALA A 311 -6.78 -8.63 -2.60
CA ALA A 311 -7.53 -9.56 -3.45
C ALA A 311 -6.62 -10.60 -4.14
N LYS A 312 -5.61 -10.14 -4.90
CA LYS A 312 -4.71 -11.02 -5.68
C LYS A 312 -3.99 -12.06 -4.83
N LYS A 313 -3.67 -11.69 -3.59
CA LYS A 313 -3.00 -12.58 -2.65
C LYS A 313 -3.90 -13.70 -2.14
N ASN A 314 -5.21 -13.47 -2.08
CA ASN A 314 -6.16 -14.36 -1.42
C ASN A 314 -7.11 -15.09 -2.37
N GLY A 315 -7.16 -14.73 -3.66
CA GLY A 315 -7.92 -15.46 -4.66
C GLY A 315 -8.44 -14.58 -5.79
N SER A 316 -9.57 -15.02 -6.36
CA SER A 316 -10.27 -14.34 -7.43
C SER A 316 -11.68 -14.02 -6.96
N PHE A 317 -12.01 -12.73 -6.90
CA PHE A 317 -13.26 -12.22 -6.35
C PHE A 317 -14.08 -11.48 -7.40
N ILE A 318 -15.37 -11.28 -7.11
CA ILE A 318 -16.28 -10.50 -7.95
C ILE A 318 -16.39 -9.09 -7.34
N PHE A 319 -15.92 -8.07 -8.05
CA PHE A 319 -16.10 -6.67 -7.68
C PHE A 319 -17.35 -6.11 -8.38
N ALA A 320 -18.32 -5.60 -7.62
CA ALA A 320 -19.54 -5.01 -8.14
C ALA A 320 -19.58 -3.51 -7.85
N SER A 321 -19.80 -2.68 -8.87
CA SER A 321 -19.72 -1.21 -8.77
C SER A 321 -20.73 -0.43 -9.61
N GLY A 322 -20.99 0.82 -9.22
CA GLY A 322 -22.08 1.65 -9.76
C GLY A 322 -21.70 3.06 -10.23
N HIS A 323 -20.45 3.51 -10.03
CA HIS A 323 -20.05 4.90 -10.31
C HIS A 323 -20.05 5.28 -11.80
N GLU A 324 -19.67 4.36 -12.68
CA GLU A 324 -19.70 4.63 -14.11
C GLU A 324 -21.10 4.39 -14.68
N HIS A 325 -21.63 5.35 -15.45
CA HIS A 325 -23.00 5.34 -15.99
C HIS A 325 -23.19 4.38 -17.18
N THR A 326 -22.72 3.14 -17.04
CA THR A 326 -22.60 2.12 -18.09
C THR A 326 -22.78 0.72 -17.50
N LEU A 327 -22.93 -0.26 -18.38
CA LEU A 327 -22.85 -1.69 -18.07
C LEU A 327 -21.53 -2.25 -18.61
N GLN A 328 -20.69 -2.85 -17.77
CA GLN A 328 -19.41 -3.44 -18.22
C GLN A 328 -19.08 -4.74 -17.48
N TYR A 329 -18.49 -5.68 -18.21
CA TYR A 329 -17.79 -6.84 -17.64
C TYR A 329 -16.31 -6.82 -18.02
N ILE A 330 -15.45 -6.81 -17.00
CA ILE A 330 -13.99 -6.73 -17.14
C ILE A 330 -13.36 -7.86 -16.34
N GLU A 331 -12.49 -8.62 -16.98
CA GLU A 331 -11.61 -9.60 -16.34
C GLU A 331 -10.18 -9.08 -16.41
N ASN A 332 -9.65 -8.62 -15.28
CA ASN A 332 -8.30 -8.08 -15.22
C ASN A 332 -7.69 -8.46 -13.88
N ASP A 333 -6.37 -8.68 -13.86
CA ASP A 333 -5.65 -8.93 -12.60
C ASP A 333 -6.16 -10.15 -11.80
N ASP A 334 -6.65 -11.17 -12.51
CA ASP A 334 -7.34 -12.36 -11.97
C ASP A 334 -8.62 -12.03 -11.16
N GLN A 335 -9.19 -10.84 -11.32
CA GLN A 335 -10.44 -10.42 -10.68
C GLN A 335 -11.55 -10.24 -11.71
N LYS A 336 -12.81 -10.47 -11.29
CA LYS A 336 -14.00 -10.26 -12.11
C LYS A 336 -14.65 -8.96 -11.70
N ILE A 337 -14.83 -8.02 -12.62
CA ILE A 337 -15.35 -6.69 -12.32
C ILE A 337 -16.64 -6.48 -13.11
N VAL A 338 -17.72 -6.22 -12.37
CA VAL A 338 -19.07 -5.98 -12.86
C VAL A 338 -19.43 -4.53 -12.56
N ILE A 339 -19.59 -3.73 -13.61
CA ILE A 339 -20.06 -2.35 -13.51
C ILE A 339 -21.52 -2.34 -13.93
N SER A 340 -22.38 -1.86 -13.04
CA SER A 340 -23.83 -1.79 -13.24
C SER A 340 -24.37 -0.41 -12.85
N GLY A 341 -23.80 0.67 -13.39
CA GLY A 341 -24.11 2.04 -12.98
C GLY A 341 -25.09 2.80 -13.88
N SER A 342 -25.82 2.11 -14.75
CA SER A 342 -26.74 2.74 -15.72
C SER A 342 -28.21 2.67 -15.29
N GLY A 343 -28.49 2.76 -13.99
CA GLY A 343 -29.85 2.65 -13.45
C GLY A 343 -30.77 3.81 -13.86
N SER A 344 -30.22 5.01 -14.01
CA SER A 344 -30.98 6.21 -14.39
C SER A 344 -30.28 7.16 -15.37
N LYS A 345 -28.99 6.94 -15.68
CA LYS A 345 -28.22 7.71 -16.65
C LYS A 345 -27.39 6.82 -17.57
N THR A 346 -26.86 7.42 -18.63
CA THR A 346 -26.06 6.75 -19.66
C THR A 346 -24.81 7.54 -19.99
N SER A 347 -23.69 6.85 -20.17
CA SER A 347 -22.43 7.40 -20.67
C SER A 347 -21.91 6.61 -21.89
N PRO A 348 -21.08 7.24 -22.74
CA PRO A 348 -20.39 6.51 -23.79
C PRO A 348 -19.34 5.57 -23.19
N VAL A 349 -19.13 4.40 -23.79
CA VAL A 349 -18.18 3.41 -23.28
C VAL A 349 -17.35 2.82 -24.41
N MET A 350 -16.12 2.41 -24.13
CA MET A 350 -15.27 1.64 -25.05
C MET A 350 -14.82 0.31 -24.42
N LEU A 351 -14.20 -0.55 -25.22
CA LEU A 351 -13.52 -1.76 -24.70
C LEU A 351 -12.05 -1.44 -24.43
N GLY A 352 -11.58 -1.78 -23.23
CA GLY A 352 -10.18 -1.66 -22.82
C GLY A 352 -9.53 -3.00 -22.50
N LYS A 353 -8.51 -2.98 -21.63
CA LYS A 353 -7.80 -4.18 -21.19
C LYS A 353 -8.71 -5.05 -20.33
N GLY A 354 -8.80 -6.33 -20.67
CA GLY A 354 -9.66 -7.28 -19.95
C GLY A 354 -11.16 -7.11 -20.19
N SER A 355 -11.61 -6.11 -20.96
CA SER A 355 -13.04 -5.93 -21.25
C SER A 355 -13.59 -7.09 -22.07
N GLN A 356 -14.65 -7.71 -21.57
CA GLN A 356 -15.42 -8.76 -22.24
C GLN A 356 -16.70 -8.19 -22.86
N PHE A 357 -17.38 -7.30 -22.13
CA PHE A 357 -18.60 -6.63 -22.56
C PHE A 357 -18.65 -5.18 -22.09
N ALA A 358 -19.25 -4.30 -22.90
CA ALA A 358 -19.57 -2.93 -22.52
C ALA A 358 -20.83 -2.42 -23.26
N SER A 359 -21.73 -1.74 -22.54
CA SER A 359 -22.91 -1.06 -23.09
C SER A 359 -23.13 0.28 -22.39
N GLY A 360 -23.55 1.30 -23.16
CA GLY A 360 -23.95 2.61 -22.64
C GLY A 360 -25.46 2.76 -22.50
N ALA A 361 -26.23 1.67 -22.57
CA ALA A 361 -27.68 1.68 -22.44
C ALA A 361 -28.15 1.73 -20.98
N ILE A 362 -29.40 2.13 -20.75
CA ILE A 362 -30.07 2.06 -19.44
C ILE A 362 -30.31 0.59 -19.09
N GLY A 363 -30.00 0.18 -17.86
CA GLY A 363 -30.09 -1.22 -17.48
C GLY A 363 -29.54 -1.58 -16.11
N TYR A 364 -29.50 -2.88 -15.83
CA TYR A 364 -29.00 -3.48 -14.59
C TYR A 364 -28.28 -4.80 -14.88
N SER A 365 -27.64 -5.37 -13.86
CA SER A 365 -26.92 -6.64 -13.97
C SER A 365 -27.41 -7.64 -12.92
N THR A 366 -27.24 -8.94 -13.18
CA THR A 366 -27.53 -10.00 -12.20
C THR A 366 -26.38 -10.98 -12.08
N LEU A 367 -26.11 -11.45 -10.86
CA LEU A 367 -25.28 -12.60 -10.57
C LEU A 367 -26.18 -13.77 -10.19
N ARG A 368 -26.02 -14.91 -10.87
CA ARG A 368 -26.79 -16.13 -10.62
C ARG A 368 -25.84 -17.20 -10.09
N PHE A 369 -26.06 -17.60 -8.86
CA PHE A 369 -25.24 -18.59 -8.16
C PHE A 369 -25.94 -19.94 -8.21
N TYR A 370 -25.22 -20.96 -8.68
CA TYR A 370 -25.68 -22.34 -8.75
C TYR A 370 -24.86 -23.20 -7.78
N ASP A 371 -25.23 -24.48 -7.68
CA ASP A 371 -24.51 -25.46 -6.88
C ASP A 371 -23.01 -25.48 -7.17
N LYS A 372 -22.22 -25.84 -6.14
CA LYS A 372 -20.76 -26.00 -6.23
C LYS A 372 -20.02 -24.71 -6.64
N GLY A 373 -20.63 -23.54 -6.42
CA GLY A 373 -20.00 -22.22 -6.64
C GLY A 373 -19.99 -21.74 -8.10
N GLU A 374 -20.67 -22.43 -9.01
CA GLU A 374 -20.82 -21.94 -10.38
C GLU A 374 -21.59 -20.62 -10.38
N THR A 375 -21.04 -19.61 -11.05
CA THR A 375 -21.62 -18.26 -11.07
C THR A 375 -21.68 -17.71 -12.48
N TRP A 376 -22.83 -17.16 -12.84
CA TRP A 376 -23.07 -16.48 -14.11
C TRP A 376 -23.38 -15.00 -13.89
N VAL A 377 -22.84 -14.15 -14.77
CA VAL A 377 -23.21 -12.73 -14.86
C VAL A 377 -24.13 -12.53 -16.06
N GLN A 378 -25.15 -11.71 -15.89
CA GLN A 378 -26.03 -11.26 -16.98
C GLN A 378 -26.19 -9.74 -16.93
N PHE A 379 -26.27 -9.12 -18.09
CA PHE A 379 -26.53 -7.69 -18.26
C PHE A 379 -27.83 -7.48 -19.02
N TRP A 380 -28.69 -6.64 -18.47
CA TRP A 380 -30.06 -6.42 -18.95
C TRP A 380 -30.26 -4.96 -19.33
N GLU A 381 -30.67 -4.72 -20.57
CA GLU A 381 -31.03 -3.40 -21.06
C GLU A 381 -32.52 -3.19 -20.96
N VAL A 382 -32.93 -2.10 -20.30
CA VAL A 382 -34.34 -1.79 -20.05
C VAL A 382 -34.80 -0.76 -21.07
N ASP A 383 -35.97 -1.01 -21.66
CA ASP A 383 -36.55 -0.08 -22.62
C ASP A 383 -36.95 1.26 -21.96
N PRO A 384 -37.04 2.37 -22.71
CA PRO A 384 -37.34 3.68 -22.12
C PRO A 384 -38.65 3.77 -21.33
N ASN A 385 -39.59 2.85 -21.55
CA ASN A 385 -40.86 2.81 -20.84
C ASN A 385 -40.81 1.96 -19.55
N GLY A 386 -39.76 1.16 -19.34
CA GLY A 386 -39.62 0.28 -18.17
C GLY A 386 -40.56 -0.93 -18.20
N GLU A 387 -40.97 -1.38 -19.39
CA GLU A 387 -41.92 -2.48 -19.58
C GLU A 387 -41.22 -3.78 -19.97
N ARG A 388 -40.05 -3.70 -20.61
CA ARG A 388 -39.29 -4.88 -21.06
C ARG A 388 -37.80 -4.70 -20.78
N ALA A 389 -37.14 -5.79 -20.43
CA ALA A 389 -35.69 -5.88 -20.42
C ALA A 389 -35.21 -6.91 -21.45
N THR A 390 -34.13 -6.58 -22.15
CA THR A 390 -33.47 -7.46 -23.12
C THR A 390 -32.13 -7.91 -22.56
N LEU A 391 -31.83 -9.21 -22.63
CA LEU A 391 -30.52 -9.72 -22.24
C LEU A 391 -29.47 -9.27 -23.27
N ALA A 392 -28.53 -8.43 -22.83
CA ALA A 392 -27.51 -7.84 -23.69
C ALA A 392 -26.20 -8.63 -23.70
N PHE A 393 -25.91 -9.33 -22.60
CA PHE A 393 -24.73 -10.18 -22.45
C PHE A 393 -24.92 -11.17 -21.30
N GLU A 394 -24.35 -12.36 -21.44
CA GLU A 394 -24.29 -13.38 -20.42
C GLU A 394 -22.94 -14.11 -20.49
N LYS A 395 -22.36 -14.41 -19.32
CA LYS A 395 -21.13 -15.20 -19.24
C LYS A 395 -21.02 -15.98 -17.93
N LYS A 396 -20.47 -17.18 -18.01
CA LYS A 396 -20.01 -17.94 -16.83
C LYS A 396 -18.71 -17.34 -16.32
N ILE A 397 -18.70 -16.89 -15.08
CA ILE A 397 -17.58 -16.14 -14.48
C ILE A 397 -16.85 -16.92 -13.39
N THR A 398 -17.49 -17.95 -12.84
CA THR A 398 -16.92 -18.92 -11.92
C THR A 398 -17.37 -20.30 -12.36
N GLU A 399 -16.42 -21.19 -12.62
CA GLU A 399 -16.70 -22.59 -12.90
C GLU A 399 -17.30 -23.29 -11.68
N ALA A 400 -18.20 -24.26 -11.89
CA ALA A 400 -18.52 -25.20 -10.84
C ALA A 400 -17.22 -25.81 -10.33
N LYS A 401 -17.03 -25.83 -9.00
CA LYS A 401 -16.01 -26.69 -8.41
C LYS A 401 -16.30 -28.08 -8.99
N LYS A 402 -15.33 -28.63 -9.73
CA LYS A 402 -15.43 -30.01 -10.20
C LYS A 402 -15.82 -30.81 -8.99
N GLU A 403 -16.85 -31.65 -9.14
CA GLU A 403 -17.11 -32.70 -8.15
C GLU A 403 -15.74 -33.30 -7.89
N ASP A 404 -15.19 -33.11 -6.68
CA ASP A 404 -13.91 -33.71 -6.32
C ASP A 404 -14.08 -35.13 -6.78
N THR A 405 -13.30 -35.54 -7.80
CA THR A 405 -13.30 -36.90 -8.33
C THR A 405 -13.46 -37.77 -7.12
N LYS A 406 -14.64 -38.41 -6.92
CA LYS A 406 -15.00 -39.13 -5.68
C LYS A 406 -13.71 -39.61 -5.06
N PRO A 407 -13.22 -38.97 -3.98
CA PRO A 407 -11.78 -38.83 -3.67
C PRO A 407 -11.13 -40.15 -3.99
N GLU A 408 -10.41 -40.31 -5.13
CA GLU A 408 -10.02 -41.62 -5.72
C GLU A 408 -10.13 -42.76 -4.72
N LEU A 409 -11.34 -43.30 -4.46
CA LEU A 409 -11.70 -43.94 -3.16
C LEU A 409 -10.51 -44.00 -2.20
N TRP A 410 -10.13 -42.85 -1.58
CA TRP A 410 -8.74 -42.73 -1.11
C TRP A 410 -8.42 -43.96 -0.36
N GLY A 411 -7.40 -44.67 -0.85
CA GLY A 411 -7.02 -45.91 -0.24
C GLY A 411 -6.63 -45.52 1.17
N PHE A 412 -7.57 -45.62 2.12
CA PHE A 412 -7.34 -45.47 3.55
C PHE A 412 -6.47 -46.63 4.03
N SER A 413 -5.75 -47.32 3.14
CA SER A 413 -4.81 -48.39 3.40
C SER A 413 -3.75 -48.00 4.41
N GLU A 414 -3.37 -46.72 4.53
CA GLU A 414 -2.47 -46.26 5.60
C GLU A 414 -3.20 -46.12 6.94
N PHE A 415 -4.39 -45.50 6.96
CA PHE A 415 -5.24 -45.38 8.14
C PHE A 415 -5.71 -46.75 8.65
N ASN A 416 -6.22 -47.61 7.77
CA ASN A 416 -6.67 -48.98 8.02
C ASN A 416 -5.55 -49.93 8.46
N LYS A 417 -4.27 -49.58 8.24
CA LYS A 417 -3.15 -50.36 8.80
C LYS A 417 -3.02 -50.15 10.31
N LEU A 418 -3.67 -49.12 10.89
CA LEU A 418 -3.64 -48.79 12.31
C LEU A 418 -2.22 -48.78 12.88
N ARG A 419 -1.28 -48.16 12.14
CA ARG A 419 0.10 -48.04 12.61
C ARG A 419 0.15 -47.01 13.73
N ASP A 420 0.88 -47.32 14.79
CA ASP A 420 1.12 -46.34 15.86
C ASP A 420 2.07 -45.22 15.41
N THR A 421 3.01 -45.53 14.51
CA THR A 421 4.04 -44.59 14.04
C THR A 421 4.40 -44.75 12.56
N VAL A 422 4.94 -43.69 11.96
CA VAL A 422 5.46 -43.66 10.59
C VAL A 422 6.84 -42.96 10.58
N THR A 423 7.79 -43.52 9.83
CA THR A 423 9.12 -42.93 9.62
C THR A 423 9.20 -42.27 8.25
N MET A 424 9.46 -40.96 8.22
CA MET A 424 9.52 -40.16 6.98
C MET A 424 10.28 -38.84 7.23
N PRO A 425 10.66 -38.08 6.18
CA PRO A 425 11.16 -36.72 6.36
C PRO A 425 10.07 -35.78 6.88
N ILE A 426 10.48 -34.69 7.54
CA ILE A 426 9.56 -33.73 8.16
C ILE A 426 8.72 -32.90 7.18
N ILE A 427 9.11 -32.86 5.91
CA ILE A 427 8.38 -32.19 4.83
C ILE A 427 8.30 -33.11 3.61
N LYS A 428 7.23 -32.97 2.83
CA LYS A 428 7.06 -33.70 1.55
C LYS A 428 8.07 -33.27 0.50
N THR A 429 8.51 -32.00 0.52
CA THR A 429 9.45 -31.47 -0.47
C THR A 429 10.84 -32.10 -0.28
N LYS A 430 11.33 -32.77 -1.33
CA LYS A 430 12.63 -33.45 -1.27
C LYS A 430 13.78 -32.45 -1.15
N VAL A 431 14.51 -32.52 -0.03
CA VAL A 431 15.71 -31.72 0.22
C VAL A 431 16.95 -32.54 -0.13
N GLY A 432 17.81 -31.98 -0.99
CA GLY A 432 19.07 -32.61 -1.43
C GLY A 432 20.32 -31.91 -0.87
N PRO A 433 21.49 -32.56 -0.97
CA PRO A 433 22.78 -31.96 -0.61
C PRO A 433 23.14 -30.81 -1.56
N ILE A 434 23.91 -29.85 -1.06
CA ILE A 434 24.36 -28.66 -1.80
C ILE A 434 25.88 -28.49 -1.70
N GLY A 435 26.48 -27.83 -2.69
CA GLY A 435 27.93 -27.59 -2.76
C GLY A 435 28.38 -26.29 -2.08
N GLY A 436 29.69 -26.12 -1.88
CA GLY A 436 30.25 -24.98 -1.15
C GLY A 436 29.93 -23.59 -1.74
N PHE A 437 29.74 -23.49 -3.06
CA PHE A 437 29.32 -22.24 -3.71
C PHE A 437 27.88 -21.83 -3.35
N HIS A 438 26.95 -22.79 -3.26
CA HIS A 438 25.59 -22.52 -2.79
C HIS A 438 25.62 -22.10 -1.33
N ASN A 439 26.36 -22.81 -0.47
CA ASN A 439 26.50 -22.47 0.95
C ASN A 439 27.02 -21.05 1.15
N PHE A 440 28.01 -20.63 0.35
CA PHE A 440 28.53 -19.27 0.39
C PHE A 440 27.49 -18.23 -0.01
N LEU A 441 26.74 -18.47 -1.09
CA LEU A 441 25.77 -17.50 -1.61
C LEU A 441 24.46 -17.46 -0.83
N LEU A 442 23.81 -18.60 -0.63
CA LEU A 442 22.44 -18.71 -0.09
C LEU A 442 22.41 -19.19 1.37
N GLY A 443 23.43 -19.91 1.83
CA GLY A 443 23.51 -20.44 3.18
C GLY A 443 23.37 -21.97 3.23
N GLU A 444 23.75 -22.57 4.37
CA GLU A 444 23.49 -24.00 4.65
C GLU A 444 22.13 -24.18 5.36
N HIS A 445 21.71 -23.17 6.13
CA HIS A 445 20.50 -23.19 6.95
C HIS A 445 20.46 -24.42 7.89
N TYR A 446 19.26 -24.94 8.18
CA TYR A 446 19.07 -26.23 8.88
C TYR A 446 18.92 -27.42 7.93
N ARG A 447 19.43 -27.34 6.70
CA ARG A 447 19.20 -28.33 5.64
C ARG A 447 19.40 -29.78 6.08
N LYS A 448 20.44 -30.07 6.86
CA LYS A 448 20.72 -31.42 7.37
C LYS A 448 19.55 -31.99 8.17
N LEU A 449 18.82 -31.17 8.92
CA LEU A 449 17.63 -31.62 9.65
C LEU A 449 16.51 -32.04 8.70
N TYR A 450 16.33 -31.35 7.57
CA TYR A 450 15.28 -31.65 6.58
C TYR A 450 15.64 -32.81 5.63
N MET A 451 16.89 -33.28 5.63
CA MET A 451 17.34 -34.43 4.84
C MET A 451 17.17 -35.78 5.57
N GLU A 452 16.93 -35.75 6.88
CA GLU A 452 16.82 -36.94 7.71
C GLU A 452 15.37 -37.41 7.84
N ASP A 453 15.22 -38.72 8.02
CA ASP A 453 13.94 -39.33 8.40
C ASP A 453 13.80 -39.37 9.92
N TYR A 454 12.59 -39.05 10.39
CA TYR A 454 12.18 -39.10 11.79
C TYR A 454 10.93 -39.97 11.94
N THR A 455 10.71 -40.47 13.16
CA THR A 455 9.53 -41.27 13.48
C THR A 455 8.48 -40.37 14.14
N PHE A 456 7.28 -40.34 13.57
CA PHE A 456 6.16 -39.54 14.02
C PHE A 456 4.99 -40.44 14.45
N PRO A 457 4.27 -40.10 15.53
CA PRO A 457 3.00 -40.74 15.86
C PRO A 457 1.96 -40.47 14.76
N VAL A 458 1.10 -41.46 14.52
CA VAL A 458 -0.02 -41.33 13.58
C VAL A 458 -1.22 -40.70 14.31
N LEU A 459 -1.80 -39.64 13.75
CA LEU A 459 -2.97 -38.98 14.34
C LEU A 459 -4.28 -39.46 13.70
N ASP A 460 -5.13 -40.07 14.52
CA ASP A 460 -6.53 -40.36 14.19
C ASP A 460 -7.44 -39.30 14.82
N LEU A 461 -8.14 -38.54 13.98
CA LEU A 461 -9.01 -37.45 14.44
C LEU A 461 -10.25 -37.95 15.18
N ASP A 462 -10.72 -39.17 14.91
CA ASP A 462 -11.90 -39.73 15.60
C ASP A 462 -11.59 -40.08 17.06
N THR A 463 -10.31 -40.30 17.40
CA THR A 463 -9.88 -40.67 18.76
C THR A 463 -9.13 -39.57 19.48
N TYR A 464 -8.47 -38.67 18.75
CA TYR A 464 -7.72 -37.55 19.34
C TYR A 464 -8.63 -36.68 20.20
N ARG A 465 -8.28 -36.55 21.50
CA ARG A 465 -9.01 -35.75 22.50
C ARG A 465 -10.51 -36.09 22.61
N GLY A 466 -10.91 -37.33 22.31
CA GLY A 466 -12.31 -37.77 22.35
C GLY A 466 -13.07 -37.56 21.03
N GLY A 467 -12.37 -37.21 19.96
CA GLY A 467 -12.91 -36.96 18.63
C GLY A 467 -12.90 -35.47 18.30
N VAL A 468 -12.22 -35.11 17.20
CA VAL A 468 -12.18 -33.75 16.67
C VAL A 468 -12.65 -33.70 15.22
N GLY A 469 -13.47 -32.70 14.88
CA GLY A 469 -13.97 -32.48 13.53
C GLY A 469 -13.28 -31.29 12.87
N PRO A 470 -12.98 -31.34 11.55
CA PRO A 470 -12.48 -30.18 10.84
C PRO A 470 -13.56 -29.11 10.71
N GLU A 471 -13.23 -27.89 11.09
CA GLU A 471 -14.15 -26.75 11.04
C GLU A 471 -13.84 -25.84 9.85
N LYS A 472 -12.58 -25.41 9.76
CA LYS A 472 -12.17 -24.39 8.78
C LYS A 472 -10.69 -24.45 8.46
N MET A 473 -10.36 -24.40 7.18
CA MET A 473 -9.00 -24.15 6.74
C MET A 473 -8.63 -22.66 6.86
N GLY A 474 -7.54 -22.39 7.56
CA GLY A 474 -6.85 -21.10 7.64
C GLY A 474 -5.47 -21.16 6.98
N GLY A 475 -4.52 -20.42 7.55
CA GLY A 475 -3.13 -20.40 7.11
C GLY A 475 -2.67 -19.00 6.68
N GLY A 476 -1.50 -18.61 7.17
CA GLY A 476 -0.85 -17.33 6.87
C GLY A 476 -0.24 -17.29 5.46
N ASN A 477 0.81 -16.49 5.27
CA ASN A 477 1.44 -16.31 3.96
C ASN A 477 2.28 -17.51 3.49
N GLN A 478 2.45 -18.56 4.30
CA GLN A 478 3.42 -19.63 4.05
C GLN A 478 2.89 -21.06 4.25
N THR A 479 1.87 -21.30 5.08
CA THR A 479 1.43 -22.66 5.47
C THR A 479 -0.07 -22.82 5.38
N ASN A 480 -0.55 -24.06 5.13
CA ASN A 480 -1.92 -24.42 5.42
C ASN A 480 -2.07 -24.68 6.91
N SER A 481 -3.21 -24.27 7.47
CA SER A 481 -3.59 -24.67 8.82
C SER A 481 -5.05 -25.12 8.83
N LEU A 482 -5.38 -26.23 9.46
CA LEU A 482 -6.76 -26.68 9.65
C LEU A 482 -7.16 -26.45 11.11
N ARG A 483 -8.23 -25.70 11.33
CA ARG A 483 -8.88 -25.63 12.64
C ARG A 483 -9.74 -26.88 12.79
N VAL A 484 -9.50 -27.60 13.87
CA VAL A 484 -10.33 -28.73 14.29
C VAL A 484 -10.90 -28.41 15.67
N ASN A 485 -12.11 -28.87 15.94
CA ASN A 485 -12.80 -28.59 17.20
C ASN A 485 -13.20 -29.90 17.88
N ASP A 486 -13.08 -29.96 19.21
CA ASP A 486 -13.49 -31.11 20.01
C ASP A 486 -14.97 -31.08 20.40
N SER A 487 -15.48 -32.13 21.03
CA SER A 487 -16.90 -32.21 21.41
C SER A 487 -17.36 -31.15 22.44
N ILE A 488 -16.43 -30.46 23.13
CA ILE A 488 -16.73 -29.45 24.15
C ILE A 488 -16.46 -28.02 23.68
N GLY A 489 -16.11 -27.83 22.40
CA GLY A 489 -15.95 -26.51 21.78
C GLY A 489 -14.51 -25.96 21.79
N ARG A 490 -13.49 -26.72 22.20
CA ARG A 490 -12.09 -26.26 22.19
C ARG A 490 -11.49 -26.39 20.80
N ASP A 491 -10.74 -25.36 20.43
CA ASP A 491 -10.10 -25.28 19.13
C ASP A 491 -8.66 -25.79 19.16
N PHE A 492 -8.33 -26.60 18.18
CA PHE A 492 -6.96 -26.98 17.88
C PHE A 492 -6.62 -26.53 16.47
N VAL A 493 -5.33 -26.44 16.18
CA VAL A 493 -4.84 -26.15 14.85
C VAL A 493 -3.83 -27.21 14.43
N MET A 494 -4.04 -27.77 13.24
CA MET A 494 -3.06 -28.60 12.56
C MET A 494 -2.38 -27.74 11.49
N ARG A 495 -1.08 -27.51 11.60
CA ARG A 495 -0.29 -26.72 10.65
C ARG A 495 0.64 -27.64 9.88
N GLU A 496 0.58 -27.61 8.55
CA GLU A 496 1.51 -28.37 7.72
C GLU A 496 2.95 -27.90 7.94
N MET A 497 3.87 -28.85 8.04
CA MET A 497 5.31 -28.55 8.06
C MET A 497 5.84 -28.19 6.67
N THR A 498 5.20 -28.69 5.62
CA THR A 498 5.50 -28.32 4.23
C THR A 498 4.95 -26.91 3.93
N LYS A 499 5.83 -25.93 3.70
CA LYS A 499 5.44 -24.54 3.39
C LYS A 499 5.10 -24.36 1.91
N ASP A 500 3.99 -23.68 1.60
CA ASP A 500 3.55 -23.31 0.26
C ASP A 500 4.12 -21.94 -0.14
N VAL A 501 5.11 -22.00 -1.02
CA VAL A 501 5.87 -20.85 -1.52
C VAL A 501 5.03 -19.94 -2.41
N THR A 502 4.02 -20.51 -3.07
CA THR A 502 3.19 -19.76 -4.02
C THR A 502 2.33 -18.70 -3.34
N ARG A 503 2.06 -18.87 -2.04
CA ARG A 503 1.34 -17.93 -1.18
C ARG A 503 2.22 -16.81 -0.63
N PHE A 504 3.51 -17.06 -0.50
CA PHE A 504 4.45 -16.09 0.07
C PHE A 504 4.91 -15.06 -0.96
N LEU A 505 5.18 -15.52 -2.18
CA LEU A 505 5.66 -14.65 -3.24
C LEU A 505 4.49 -13.86 -3.86
N PRO A 506 4.64 -12.55 -4.08
CA PRO A 506 3.67 -11.80 -4.88
C PRO A 506 3.78 -12.20 -6.36
N TYR A 507 2.72 -12.03 -7.12
CA TYR A 507 2.79 -12.13 -8.58
C TYR A 507 3.73 -11.05 -9.14
N PRO A 508 4.59 -11.34 -10.14
CA PRO A 508 4.74 -12.61 -10.86
C PRO A 508 5.73 -13.61 -10.23
N PHE A 509 6.37 -13.27 -9.11
CA PHE A 509 7.40 -14.11 -8.48
C PHE A 509 6.88 -15.49 -8.07
N ASN A 510 5.61 -15.61 -7.66
CA ASN A 510 4.98 -16.88 -7.34
C ASN A 510 4.81 -17.85 -8.51
N LYS A 511 5.06 -17.42 -9.75
CA LYS A 511 5.10 -18.31 -10.92
C LYS A 511 6.53 -18.78 -11.24
N MET A 512 7.56 -18.15 -10.69
CA MET A 512 8.97 -18.39 -11.06
C MET A 512 9.59 -19.55 -10.27
N VAL A 513 10.21 -20.51 -10.94
CA VAL A 513 10.90 -21.66 -10.35
C VAL A 513 12.12 -21.19 -9.59
N ALA A 514 12.89 -20.23 -10.13
CA ALA A 514 14.05 -19.69 -9.43
C ALA A 514 13.66 -18.93 -8.16
N ALA A 515 12.62 -18.08 -8.22
CA ALA A 515 12.16 -17.36 -7.03
C ALA A 515 11.55 -18.32 -6.00
N LYS A 516 10.78 -19.32 -6.46
CA LYS A 516 10.26 -20.38 -5.59
C LYS A 516 11.39 -21.13 -4.91
N TYR A 517 12.38 -21.59 -5.68
CA TYR A 517 13.54 -22.30 -5.15
C TYR A 517 14.26 -21.48 -4.09
N ILE A 518 14.54 -20.18 -4.34
CA ILE A 518 15.19 -19.32 -3.34
C ILE A 518 14.36 -19.21 -2.05
N VAL A 519 13.04 -19.13 -2.15
CA VAL A 519 12.16 -19.06 -0.98
C VAL A 519 12.03 -20.41 -0.28
N GLU A 520 11.93 -21.53 -1.01
CA GLU A 520 11.97 -22.90 -0.48
C GLU A 520 13.27 -23.15 0.28
N ASP A 521 14.40 -22.73 -0.31
CA ASP A 521 15.73 -22.80 0.31
C ASP A 521 15.73 -22.03 1.63
N ASN A 522 15.21 -20.80 1.59
CA ASN A 522 15.13 -19.92 2.76
C ASN A 522 14.13 -20.42 3.83
N PHE A 523 13.15 -21.26 3.49
CA PHE A 523 12.29 -21.93 4.49
C PHE A 523 13.06 -22.94 5.33
N LEU A 524 14.19 -23.47 4.82
CA LEU A 524 15.07 -24.33 5.62
C LEU A 524 15.81 -23.54 6.72
N ALA A 525 15.71 -22.20 6.74
CA ALA A 525 16.26 -21.35 7.80
C ALA A 525 15.48 -21.48 9.12
N THR A 526 14.22 -21.92 9.11
CA THR A 526 13.46 -22.17 10.35
C THR A 526 13.82 -23.53 10.95
N HIS A 527 13.94 -23.62 12.27
CA HIS A 527 14.27 -24.88 12.93
C HIS A 527 13.00 -25.74 13.13
N PRO A 528 12.90 -26.93 12.51
CA PRO A 528 11.62 -27.63 12.38
C PRO A 528 11.08 -28.22 13.70
N PHE A 529 11.93 -28.38 14.72
CA PHE A 529 11.54 -28.86 16.06
C PHE A 529 11.53 -27.76 17.13
N ALA A 530 11.72 -26.49 16.75
CA ALA A 530 11.90 -25.40 17.73
C ALA A 530 10.74 -25.30 18.72
N ALA A 531 9.51 -25.35 18.21
CA ALA A 531 8.28 -25.20 18.98
C ALA A 531 8.16 -26.26 20.11
N ILE A 532 8.66 -27.48 19.91
CA ILE A 532 8.58 -28.60 20.86
C ILE A 532 9.42 -28.31 22.13
N ALA A 533 10.51 -27.55 22.00
CA ALA A 533 11.35 -27.21 23.16
C ALA A 533 10.76 -26.07 24.01
N ILE A 534 9.77 -25.33 23.49
CA ILE A 534 9.28 -24.09 24.11
C ILE A 534 8.49 -24.32 25.41
N PRO A 535 7.55 -25.29 25.51
CA PRO A 535 6.78 -25.53 26.73
C PRO A 535 7.64 -25.68 27.97
N ASN A 536 8.61 -26.60 27.95
CA ASN A 536 9.54 -26.86 29.05
C ASN A 536 10.32 -25.60 29.49
N LEU A 537 10.71 -24.76 28.53
CA LEU A 537 11.42 -23.51 28.82
C LEU A 537 10.48 -22.43 29.38
N ALA A 538 9.24 -22.35 28.86
CA ALA A 538 8.24 -21.35 29.20
C ALA A 538 7.63 -21.60 30.59
N ASP A 539 7.31 -22.85 30.90
CA ASP A 539 6.83 -23.29 32.22
C ASP A 539 7.81 -22.91 33.33
N ALA A 540 9.11 -23.14 33.10
CA ALA A 540 10.14 -22.83 34.07
C ALA A 540 10.20 -21.34 34.44
N ILE A 541 9.65 -20.46 33.61
CA ILE A 541 9.66 -19.02 33.84
C ILE A 541 8.25 -18.41 33.85
N ASP A 542 7.20 -19.18 34.12
CA ASP A 542 5.82 -18.68 34.20
C ASP A 542 5.46 -17.83 32.97
N VAL A 543 5.59 -18.41 31.77
CA VAL A 543 5.13 -17.83 30.50
C VAL A 543 4.13 -18.79 29.88
N TYR A 544 2.93 -18.31 29.54
CA TYR A 544 1.92 -19.14 28.88
C TYR A 544 2.40 -19.62 27.50
N HIS A 545 1.95 -20.81 27.11
CA HIS A 545 2.37 -21.46 25.87
C HIS A 545 1.28 -22.41 25.36
N THR A 546 1.37 -22.75 24.09
CA THR A 546 0.70 -23.93 23.52
C THR A 546 1.56 -25.17 23.75
N ASN A 547 1.02 -26.36 23.47
CA ASN A 547 1.72 -27.65 23.60
C ASN A 547 1.86 -28.31 22.21
N PRO A 548 2.80 -27.83 21.37
CA PRO A 548 2.93 -28.29 20.01
C PRO A 548 3.56 -29.68 19.92
N GLU A 549 2.92 -30.57 19.17
CA GLU A 549 3.41 -31.91 18.87
C GLU A 549 3.39 -32.17 17.36
N LEU A 550 4.29 -33.02 16.86
CA LEU A 550 4.36 -33.38 15.44
C LEU A 550 3.70 -34.74 15.21
N TYR A 551 2.75 -34.78 14.30
CA TYR A 551 2.02 -35.97 13.92
C TYR A 551 2.11 -36.24 12.43
N PHE A 552 2.20 -37.51 12.06
CA PHE A 552 1.85 -37.94 10.71
C PHE A 552 0.33 -38.05 10.60
N ILE A 553 -0.24 -37.36 9.62
CA ILE A 553 -1.69 -37.36 9.38
C ILE A 553 -1.96 -38.31 8.20
N PRO A 554 -2.45 -39.54 8.43
CA PRO A 554 -2.80 -40.42 7.32
C PRO A 554 -4.02 -39.85 6.58
N HIS A 555 -4.14 -40.22 5.31
CA HIS A 555 -5.41 -40.08 4.61
C HIS A 555 -6.49 -40.82 5.41
N GLN A 556 -7.52 -40.12 5.91
CA GLN A 556 -8.52 -40.66 6.84
C GLN A 556 -9.92 -40.08 6.61
N PRO A 557 -11.02 -40.81 6.88
CA PRO A 557 -12.38 -40.32 6.60
C PRO A 557 -12.72 -38.98 7.27
N ALA A 558 -12.30 -38.79 8.53
CA ALA A 558 -12.58 -37.60 9.33
C ALA A 558 -12.07 -36.28 8.73
N LEU A 559 -11.04 -36.32 7.84
CA LEU A 559 -10.52 -35.13 7.17
C LEU A 559 -11.37 -34.66 5.98
N MET A 560 -12.31 -35.46 5.49
CA MET A 560 -13.22 -35.10 4.38
C MET A 560 -12.44 -34.55 3.16
N GLU A 561 -12.73 -33.33 2.71
CA GLU A 561 -12.09 -32.62 1.59
C GLU A 561 -10.68 -32.06 1.92
N TYR A 562 -10.35 -31.89 3.20
CA TYR A 562 -9.06 -31.32 3.68
C TYR A 562 -7.88 -32.26 3.53
N ASN A 563 -8.23 -33.50 3.32
CA ASN A 563 -7.42 -34.68 3.25
C ASN A 563 -6.38 -34.49 2.08
N GLN A 564 -6.63 -33.59 1.11
CA GLN A 564 -5.79 -33.34 -0.07
C GLN A 564 -4.57 -32.48 0.27
N PHE A 565 -4.67 -31.75 1.37
CA PHE A 565 -3.64 -30.89 1.91
C PHE A 565 -2.90 -31.65 3.02
N PHE A 566 -3.65 -32.07 4.05
CA PHE A 566 -3.08 -32.63 5.28
C PHE A 566 -2.80 -34.13 5.21
N GLY A 567 -3.51 -34.89 4.38
CA GLY A 567 -3.34 -36.34 4.28
C GLY A 567 -1.96 -36.72 3.72
N GLY A 568 -1.34 -37.71 4.36
CA GLY A 568 0.00 -38.20 4.02
C GLY A 568 1.13 -37.22 4.33
N ASP A 569 0.92 -36.19 5.17
CA ASP A 569 1.96 -35.24 5.60
C ASP A 569 2.18 -35.23 7.12
N VAL A 570 3.28 -34.59 7.53
CA VAL A 570 3.54 -34.22 8.91
C VAL A 570 2.92 -32.85 9.20
N SER A 571 2.12 -32.80 10.27
CA SER A 571 1.55 -31.55 10.79
C SER A 571 1.98 -31.31 12.22
N LEU A 572 2.25 -30.05 12.55
CA LEU A 572 2.35 -29.56 13.92
C LEU A 572 0.96 -29.28 14.45
N VAL A 573 0.57 -29.98 15.50
CA VAL A 573 -0.75 -29.89 16.13
C VAL A 573 -0.59 -29.23 17.48
N GLU A 574 -1.35 -28.17 17.71
CA GLU A 574 -1.31 -27.40 18.96
C GLU A 574 -2.69 -26.83 19.29
N GLU A 575 -2.90 -26.47 20.56
CA GLU A 575 -4.07 -25.73 20.99
C GLU A 575 -4.17 -24.38 20.27
N ARG A 576 -5.40 -23.98 19.93
CA ARG A 576 -5.67 -22.65 19.40
C ARG A 576 -6.41 -21.82 20.46
N PRO A 577 -5.70 -20.99 21.24
CA PRO A 577 -6.30 -20.25 22.35
C PRO A 577 -7.34 -19.23 21.84
N SER A 578 -8.62 -19.50 22.09
CA SER A 578 -9.74 -18.59 21.79
C SER A 578 -11.02 -18.95 22.54
N GLY A 579 -11.86 -17.95 22.80
CA GLY A 579 -13.20 -18.16 23.35
C GLY A 579 -13.18 -18.43 24.86
N LYS A 580 -14.17 -19.17 25.37
CA LYS A 580 -14.38 -19.43 26.81
C LYS A 580 -14.12 -20.88 27.23
N HIS A 581 -13.74 -21.76 26.30
CA HIS A 581 -13.65 -23.20 26.56
C HIS A 581 -12.34 -23.64 27.24
N TRP A 582 -11.53 -22.71 27.73
CA TRP A 582 -10.17 -22.93 28.26
C TRP A 582 -10.04 -22.66 29.78
N GLU A 583 -11.16 -22.64 30.51
CA GLU A 583 -11.18 -22.33 31.95
C GLU A 583 -10.37 -23.34 32.80
N ASP A 584 -10.21 -24.59 32.35
CA ASP A 584 -9.43 -25.63 33.06
C ASP A 584 -7.98 -25.77 32.53
N ALA A 585 -7.50 -24.85 31.69
CA ALA A 585 -6.16 -24.90 31.11
C ALA A 585 -5.18 -23.98 31.86
N ASP A 586 -4.41 -24.56 32.78
CA ASP A 586 -3.45 -23.85 33.62
C ASP A 586 -2.29 -23.22 32.83
N PHE A 587 -1.84 -23.88 31.76
CA PHE A 587 -0.86 -23.34 30.80
C PHE A 587 -1.37 -22.12 30.00
N PHE A 588 -2.68 -21.84 30.05
CA PHE A 588 -3.29 -20.57 29.61
C PHE A 588 -3.78 -19.70 30.77
N GLY A 589 -3.44 -20.06 32.00
CA GLY A 589 -3.78 -19.31 33.20
C GLY A 589 -5.19 -19.51 33.72
N ASN A 590 -5.90 -20.57 33.31
CA ASN A 590 -7.31 -20.81 33.66
C ASN A 590 -8.20 -19.59 33.32
N ALA A 591 -8.04 -19.09 32.09
CA ALA A 591 -8.65 -17.84 31.65
C ALA A 591 -10.17 -17.93 31.52
N ASP A 592 -10.90 -16.90 31.99
CA ASP A 592 -12.36 -16.82 31.84
C ASP A 592 -12.78 -16.55 30.38
N LYS A 593 -11.89 -15.93 29.61
CA LYS A 593 -12.03 -15.72 28.17
C LYS A 593 -10.64 -15.52 27.57
N ILE A 594 -10.43 -16.02 26.37
CA ILE A 594 -9.26 -15.73 25.55
C ILE A 594 -9.67 -14.86 24.36
N VAL A 595 -9.02 -13.72 24.20
CA VAL A 595 -9.34 -12.70 23.17
C VAL A 595 -8.18 -12.45 22.21
N SER A 596 -8.49 -11.82 21.07
CA SER A 596 -7.48 -11.38 20.10
C SER A 596 -6.75 -10.12 20.57
N THR A 597 -5.60 -9.79 19.97
CA THR A 597 -4.92 -8.50 20.23
C THR A 597 -5.74 -7.31 19.77
N SER A 598 -6.63 -7.46 18.78
CA SER A 598 -7.53 -6.38 18.36
C SER A 598 -8.57 -6.11 19.44
N ASP A 599 -9.25 -7.17 19.89
CA ASP A 599 -10.26 -7.12 20.96
C ASP A 599 -9.66 -6.50 22.22
N LEU A 600 -8.43 -6.89 22.60
CA LEU A 600 -7.75 -6.30 23.75
C LEU A 600 -7.54 -4.80 23.59
N VAL A 601 -7.09 -4.35 22.41
CA VAL A 601 -6.85 -2.93 22.16
C VAL A 601 -8.14 -2.13 22.28
N ASP A 602 -9.26 -2.67 21.80
CA ASP A 602 -10.57 -2.06 21.97
C ASP A 602 -11.00 -2.08 23.45
N ASP A 603 -10.87 -3.22 24.13
CA ASP A 603 -11.20 -3.38 25.56
C ASP A 603 -10.44 -2.37 26.44
N ILE A 604 -9.12 -2.16 26.22
CA ILE A 604 -8.31 -1.23 27.04
C ILE A 604 -8.58 0.25 26.72
N LEU A 605 -9.08 0.55 25.52
CA LEU A 605 -9.49 1.91 25.16
C LEU A 605 -10.89 2.21 25.69
N GLU A 606 -11.78 1.22 25.77
CA GLU A 606 -13.17 1.40 26.20
C GLU A 606 -13.31 1.59 27.72
N ASP A 607 -12.70 0.74 28.54
CA ASP A 607 -12.90 0.72 30.01
C ASP A 607 -11.56 0.62 30.78
N PRO A 608 -11.26 1.55 31.71
CA PRO A 608 -10.03 1.54 32.51
C PRO A 608 -9.89 0.33 33.47
N LYS A 609 -10.91 -0.51 33.61
CA LYS A 609 -10.83 -1.80 34.31
C LYS A 609 -10.15 -2.90 33.49
N ASN A 610 -10.03 -2.74 32.19
CA ASN A 610 -9.27 -3.67 31.35
C ASN A 610 -7.80 -3.27 31.40
N ARG A 611 -6.92 -4.13 31.94
CA ARG A 611 -5.49 -3.82 32.09
C ARG A 611 -4.61 -4.97 31.66
N VAL A 612 -3.50 -4.64 31.01
CA VAL A 612 -2.45 -5.62 30.73
C VAL A 612 -1.62 -5.86 31.99
N ASP A 613 -1.33 -7.12 32.29
CA ASP A 613 -0.31 -7.50 33.28
C ASP A 613 1.08 -7.30 32.64
N GLU A 614 1.57 -6.04 32.64
CA GLU A 614 2.83 -5.69 31.99
C GLU A 614 4.04 -6.48 32.50
N PRO A 615 4.19 -6.80 33.81
CA PRO A 615 5.27 -7.68 34.27
C PRO A 615 5.27 -9.04 33.58
N TRP A 616 4.10 -9.65 33.37
CA TRP A 616 3.96 -10.90 32.64
C TRP A 616 4.25 -10.72 31.13
N ALA A 617 3.74 -9.64 30.54
CA ALA A 617 3.99 -9.32 29.14
C ALA A 617 5.49 -9.10 28.87
N LEU A 618 6.17 -8.38 29.76
CA LEU A 618 7.61 -8.17 29.69
C LEU A 618 8.37 -9.49 29.78
N ARG A 619 7.99 -10.37 30.71
CA ARG A 619 8.64 -11.68 30.84
C ARG A 619 8.52 -12.51 29.57
N SER A 620 7.33 -12.53 28.98
CA SER A 620 7.05 -13.20 27.70
C SER A 620 7.92 -12.63 26.57
N ARG A 621 8.06 -11.31 26.51
CA ARG A 621 8.88 -10.62 25.49
C ARG A 621 10.38 -10.80 25.71
N LEU A 622 10.85 -10.83 26.96
CA LEU A 622 12.25 -11.15 27.29
C LEU A 622 12.60 -12.59 26.92
N PHE A 623 11.65 -13.52 27.12
CA PHE A 623 11.82 -14.90 26.70
C PHE A 623 11.98 -15.04 25.18
N ASP A 624 11.22 -14.26 24.40
CA ASP A 624 11.40 -14.20 22.94
C ASP A 624 12.83 -13.79 22.54
N PHE A 625 13.48 -12.89 23.29
CA PHE A 625 14.89 -12.56 23.03
C PHE A 625 15.82 -13.74 23.34
N VAL A 626 15.57 -14.49 24.40
CA VAL A 626 16.39 -15.65 24.80
C VAL A 626 16.35 -16.74 23.72
N ILE A 627 15.18 -17.05 23.16
CA ILE A 627 15.01 -18.05 22.09
C ILE A 627 15.22 -17.47 20.68
N GLY A 628 15.32 -16.13 20.57
CA GLY A 628 15.52 -15.40 19.31
C GLY A 628 14.34 -15.43 18.36
N ASP A 629 13.13 -15.38 18.90
CA ASP A 629 11.92 -15.30 18.10
C ASP A 629 11.57 -13.84 17.80
N TRP A 630 11.84 -13.45 16.56
CA TRP A 630 11.68 -12.08 16.08
C TRP A 630 10.30 -11.83 15.45
N ASP A 631 9.55 -12.86 15.05
CA ASP A 631 8.28 -12.69 14.33
C ASP A 631 7.08 -12.58 15.27
N ARG A 632 7.01 -11.44 15.97
CA ARG A 632 6.00 -11.19 17.00
C ARG A 632 5.02 -10.09 16.65
N HIS A 633 4.31 -10.29 15.55
CA HIS A 633 3.17 -9.44 15.17
C HIS A 633 1.88 -9.83 15.93
N ASP A 634 0.87 -8.97 15.91
CA ASP A 634 -0.36 -9.08 16.70
C ASP A 634 -1.06 -10.45 16.68
N ASP A 635 -1.07 -11.15 15.54
CA ASP A 635 -1.73 -12.47 15.43
C ASP A 635 -0.96 -13.61 16.14
N GLN A 636 0.32 -13.41 16.48
CA GLN A 636 1.10 -14.36 17.28
C GLN A 636 0.87 -14.24 18.78
N TRP A 637 -0.07 -13.38 19.16
CA TRP A 637 -0.51 -13.20 20.53
C TRP A 637 -2.01 -13.49 20.64
N ARG A 638 -2.36 -14.20 21.71
CA ARG A 638 -3.71 -14.24 22.28
C ARG A 638 -3.62 -13.76 23.71
N TRP A 639 -4.75 -13.44 24.32
CA TRP A 639 -4.75 -12.84 25.65
C TRP A 639 -5.71 -13.56 26.58
N ALA A 640 -5.15 -14.16 27.62
CA ALA A 640 -5.90 -14.71 28.75
C ALA A 640 -6.49 -13.54 29.54
N ARG A 641 -7.82 -13.46 29.60
CA ARG A 641 -8.53 -12.54 30.49
C ARG A 641 -8.75 -13.23 31.83
N LEU A 642 -8.42 -12.49 32.90
CA LEU A 642 -8.49 -12.94 34.28
C LEU A 642 -9.25 -11.90 35.11
N LYS A 643 -10.49 -12.24 35.48
CA LYS A 643 -11.30 -11.41 36.38
C LYS A 643 -10.73 -11.36 37.79
N GLN A 644 -10.60 -10.16 38.34
CA GLN A 644 -10.17 -9.88 39.71
C GLN A 644 -11.36 -9.63 40.64
N ASP A 645 -11.16 -9.78 41.96
CA ASP A 645 -12.19 -9.58 42.99
C ASP A 645 -12.73 -8.14 43.03
N ASP A 646 -11.90 -7.15 42.70
CA ASP A 646 -12.25 -5.73 42.65
C ASP A 646 -13.01 -5.32 41.36
N GLY A 647 -13.28 -6.30 40.48
CA GLY A 647 -13.94 -6.11 39.20
C GLY A 647 -13.03 -5.68 38.05
N THR A 648 -11.73 -5.53 38.27
CA THR A 648 -10.71 -5.32 37.22
C THR A 648 -10.53 -6.61 36.40
N ARG A 649 -10.18 -6.49 35.12
CA ARG A 649 -9.87 -7.61 34.22
C ARG A 649 -8.42 -7.50 33.80
N LEU A 650 -7.59 -8.44 34.23
CA LEU A 650 -6.19 -8.52 33.81
C LEU A 650 -6.05 -9.34 32.54
N TYR A 651 -5.23 -8.87 31.61
CA TYR A 651 -4.91 -9.55 30.37
C TYR A 651 -3.44 -9.98 30.37
N ARG A 652 -3.21 -11.27 30.16
CA ARG A 652 -1.87 -11.87 30.06
C ARG A 652 -1.66 -12.45 28.67
N PRO A 653 -0.51 -12.18 28.01
CA PRO A 653 -0.27 -12.72 26.69
C PRO A 653 -0.04 -14.22 26.71
N ILE A 654 -0.62 -14.88 25.72
CA ILE A 654 -0.40 -16.27 25.31
C ILE A 654 0.27 -16.21 23.93
N PRO A 655 1.61 -16.25 23.88
CA PRO A 655 2.34 -16.38 22.63
C PRO A 655 2.05 -17.73 21.95
N ARG A 656 1.82 -17.70 20.63
CA ARG A 656 1.63 -18.88 19.78
C ARG A 656 2.55 -18.82 18.56
N ASP A 657 2.60 -19.91 17.79
CA ASP A 657 3.33 -19.97 16.50
C ASP A 657 4.83 -19.63 16.63
N ARG A 658 5.58 -20.52 17.27
CA ARG A 658 6.99 -20.35 17.59
C ARG A 658 7.93 -20.80 16.44
N ASP A 659 7.54 -20.59 15.19
CA ASP A 659 8.24 -21.14 14.02
C ASP A 659 9.57 -20.43 13.68
N GLN A 660 9.74 -19.18 14.13
CA GLN A 660 10.99 -18.40 13.96
C GLN A 660 11.97 -18.51 15.13
N ALA A 661 11.60 -19.19 16.21
CA ALA A 661 12.52 -19.49 17.29
C ALA A 661 13.74 -20.27 16.76
N PHE A 662 14.94 -19.85 17.18
CA PHE A 662 16.21 -20.42 16.71
C PHE A 662 16.46 -20.33 15.18
N SER A 663 15.86 -19.38 14.45
CA SER A 663 16.04 -19.27 12.99
C SER A 663 17.49 -18.99 12.53
N ARG A 664 17.89 -19.46 11.34
CA ARG A 664 19.26 -19.38 10.79
C ARG A 664 19.26 -18.88 9.33
N TYR A 665 19.31 -17.57 9.17
CA TYR A 665 19.39 -16.88 7.87
C TYR A 665 20.84 -16.53 7.47
N ASP A 666 21.64 -17.54 7.13
CA ASP A 666 23.03 -17.44 6.66
C ASP A 666 23.15 -17.18 5.14
N GLY A 667 24.38 -17.06 4.63
CA GLY A 667 24.66 -16.77 3.21
C GLY A 667 24.87 -15.29 2.86
N LEU A 668 25.66 -15.03 1.81
CA LEU A 668 25.98 -13.68 1.34
C LEU A 668 24.76 -12.92 0.78
N VAL A 669 23.93 -13.60 -0.01
CA VAL A 669 22.76 -13.00 -0.67
C VAL A 669 21.72 -12.58 0.37
N PRO A 670 21.28 -13.43 1.33
CA PRO A 670 20.43 -12.98 2.42
C PRO A 670 21.06 -11.83 3.22
N ALA A 671 22.38 -11.86 3.49
CA ALA A 671 23.06 -10.78 4.20
C ALA A 671 22.98 -9.43 3.48
N ILE A 672 23.19 -9.40 2.15
CA ILE A 672 23.04 -8.19 1.33
C ILE A 672 21.57 -7.78 1.20
N ALA A 673 20.68 -8.75 0.94
CA ALA A 673 19.26 -8.51 0.76
C ALA A 673 18.63 -7.84 1.99
N ARG A 674 19.03 -8.22 3.21
CA ARG A 674 18.62 -7.52 4.44
C ARG A 674 19.08 -6.06 4.47
N GLN A 675 20.24 -5.73 3.90
CA GLN A 675 20.70 -4.34 3.86
C GLN A 675 19.95 -3.51 2.82
N THR A 676 19.51 -4.10 1.70
CA THR A 676 18.89 -3.36 0.59
C THR A 676 17.34 -3.41 0.58
N LEU A 677 16.73 -4.42 1.21
CA LEU A 677 15.27 -4.63 1.25
C LEU A 677 14.77 -4.50 2.71
N PRO A 678 14.09 -3.39 3.07
CA PRO A 678 13.73 -3.11 4.46
C PRO A 678 12.93 -4.21 5.17
N PHE A 679 11.95 -4.81 4.50
CA PHE A 679 11.08 -5.83 5.07
C PHE A 679 11.81 -7.17 5.39
N LEU A 680 13.02 -7.38 4.85
CA LEU A 680 13.83 -8.56 5.16
C LEU A 680 14.73 -8.35 6.38
N ARG A 681 14.88 -7.13 6.89
CA ARG A 681 15.78 -6.84 8.03
C ARG A 681 15.41 -7.57 9.31
N GLN A 682 14.14 -7.92 9.47
CA GLN A 682 13.66 -8.73 10.60
C GLN A 682 14.19 -10.17 10.57
N LEU A 683 14.62 -10.70 9.42
CA LEU A 683 15.13 -12.07 9.25
C LEU A 683 16.52 -12.26 9.88
N GLN A 684 16.57 -12.21 11.21
CA GLN A 684 17.78 -12.31 12.01
C GLN A 684 18.17 -13.76 12.24
N SER A 685 19.46 -14.07 12.20
CA SER A 685 19.96 -15.38 12.60
C SER A 685 20.12 -15.45 14.12
N TYR A 686 19.76 -16.59 14.70
CA TYR A 686 20.01 -16.93 16.08
C TYR A 686 21.50 -17.10 16.34
N GLY A 687 21.93 -16.67 17.52
CA GLY A 687 23.32 -16.70 17.96
C GLY A 687 23.42 -16.14 19.38
N PRO A 688 24.59 -16.22 20.03
CA PRO A 688 24.76 -15.81 21.42
C PRO A 688 24.47 -14.31 21.67
N GLU A 689 24.57 -13.48 20.64
CA GLU A 689 24.34 -12.04 20.70
C GLU A 689 23.16 -11.59 19.83
N ILE A 690 22.57 -10.44 20.17
CA ILE A 690 21.57 -9.76 19.35
C ILE A 690 22.24 -8.62 18.59
N GLN A 691 22.40 -8.79 17.28
CA GLN A 691 23.12 -7.85 16.41
C GLN A 691 22.43 -6.48 16.29
N SER A 692 21.08 -6.47 16.31
CA SER A 692 20.32 -5.23 16.23
C SER A 692 19.00 -5.34 16.97
N MET A 693 18.89 -4.65 18.10
CA MET A 693 17.64 -4.55 18.86
C MET A 693 16.50 -4.02 17.98
N LYS A 694 16.77 -2.95 17.23
CA LYS A 694 15.81 -2.31 16.33
C LYS A 694 15.20 -3.26 15.29
N TRP A 695 16.00 -4.09 14.62
CA TRP A 695 15.46 -4.97 13.58
C TRP A 695 14.84 -6.24 14.16
N THR A 696 15.36 -6.72 15.29
CA THR A 696 14.81 -7.87 16.02
C THR A 696 13.43 -7.57 16.62
N THR A 697 13.13 -6.30 16.92
CA THR A 697 11.83 -5.87 17.48
C THR A 697 10.91 -5.25 16.44
N TRP A 698 11.24 -5.25 15.13
CA TRP A 698 10.43 -4.55 14.14
C TRP A 698 9.00 -5.15 14.02
N SER A 699 8.83 -6.48 14.05
CA SER A 699 7.50 -7.12 14.10
C SER A 699 6.75 -6.82 15.40
N ALA A 700 7.47 -6.82 16.53
CA ALA A 700 6.92 -6.58 17.86
C ALA A 700 6.69 -5.09 18.19
N ARG A 701 7.08 -4.16 17.31
CA ARG A 701 7.09 -2.71 17.61
C ARG A 701 5.76 -2.17 18.11
N LEU A 702 4.65 -2.74 17.63
CA LEU A 702 3.31 -2.35 18.04
C LEU A 702 2.97 -2.89 19.43
N PHE A 703 3.27 -4.17 19.67
CA PHE A 703 3.13 -4.80 20.98
C PHE A 703 3.95 -4.08 22.04
N ASP A 704 5.25 -3.90 21.78
CA ASP A 704 6.20 -3.33 22.74
C ASP A 704 5.84 -1.89 23.13
N ARG A 705 5.32 -1.09 22.19
CA ARG A 705 4.95 0.31 22.45
C ARG A 705 3.61 0.46 23.16
N THR A 706 2.66 -0.45 22.90
CA THR A 706 1.32 -0.38 23.50
C THR A 706 1.27 -1.04 24.88
N PHE A 707 2.02 -2.12 25.10
CA PHE A 707 1.84 -3.00 26.27
C PHE A 707 3.04 -3.07 27.23
N LEU A 708 4.11 -2.30 26.98
CA LEU A 708 5.28 -2.20 27.86
C LEU A 708 5.63 -0.73 28.16
N ASN A 709 4.61 0.10 28.36
CA ASN A 709 4.77 1.56 28.49
C ASN A 709 4.78 2.05 29.94
N ASP A 710 4.30 1.26 30.91
CA ASP A 710 4.15 1.68 32.32
C ASP A 710 5.38 1.31 33.17
N LEU A 711 6.01 0.16 32.91
CA LEU A 711 7.08 -0.37 33.77
C LEU A 711 8.34 0.51 33.87
N ASP A 712 8.88 0.62 35.09
CA ASP A 712 10.19 1.23 35.36
C ASP A 712 11.36 0.23 35.29
N TRP A 713 12.60 0.73 35.32
CA TRP A 713 13.78 -0.13 35.23
C TRP A 713 13.87 -1.18 36.36
N PRO A 714 13.65 -0.84 37.65
CA PRO A 714 13.58 -1.85 38.72
C PRO A 714 12.62 -3.02 38.43
N GLN A 715 11.43 -2.74 37.90
CA GLN A 715 10.49 -3.79 37.51
C GLN A 715 11.02 -4.66 36.35
N TRP A 716 11.72 -4.06 35.38
CA TRP A 716 12.39 -4.81 34.31
C TRP A 716 13.50 -5.71 34.85
N GLU A 717 14.35 -5.17 35.72
CA GLU A 717 15.44 -5.89 36.36
C GLU A 717 14.92 -7.10 37.15
N GLN A 718 13.77 -6.95 37.82
CA GLN A 718 13.12 -8.05 38.53
C GLN A 718 12.75 -9.21 37.58
N GLN A 719 12.14 -8.92 36.43
CA GLN A 719 11.77 -9.96 35.46
C GLN A 719 13.00 -10.63 34.84
N VAL A 720 14.07 -9.87 34.56
CA VAL A 720 15.34 -10.44 34.08
C VAL A 720 15.90 -11.43 35.10
N ARG A 721 16.01 -11.02 36.38
CA ARG A 721 16.55 -11.87 37.44
C ARG A 721 15.69 -13.11 37.69
N PHE A 722 14.38 -12.97 37.52
CA PHE A 722 13.45 -14.10 37.58
C PHE A 722 13.77 -15.14 36.50
N ILE A 723 13.89 -14.71 35.23
CA ILE A 723 14.23 -15.61 34.11
C ILE A 723 15.60 -16.25 34.34
N GLN A 724 16.62 -15.47 34.69
CA GLN A 724 17.98 -15.99 34.91
C GLN A 724 18.05 -17.05 36.03
N ARG A 725 17.21 -16.93 37.06
CA ARG A 725 17.17 -17.88 38.17
C ARG A 725 16.47 -19.19 37.81
N HIS A 726 15.34 -19.11 37.13
CA HIS A 726 14.49 -20.29 36.93
C HIS A 726 14.79 -21.01 35.60
N LEU A 727 15.29 -20.30 34.58
CA LEU A 727 15.81 -20.91 33.35
C LEU A 727 17.25 -21.43 33.55
N ASN A 728 17.45 -22.28 34.56
CA ASN A 728 18.77 -22.82 34.90
C ASN A 728 19.29 -23.83 33.86
N ASP A 729 20.55 -24.24 33.98
CA ASP A 729 21.21 -25.12 33.01
C ASP A 729 20.50 -26.48 32.86
N THR A 730 19.92 -27.02 33.93
CA THR A 730 19.16 -28.28 33.88
C THR A 730 17.88 -28.13 33.05
N VAL A 731 17.16 -27.01 33.19
CA VAL A 731 15.97 -26.72 32.37
C VAL A 731 16.37 -26.61 30.89
N ILE A 732 17.43 -25.86 30.59
CA ILE A 732 17.93 -25.71 29.20
C ILE A 732 18.37 -27.05 28.62
N GLU A 733 19.02 -27.90 29.43
CA GLU A 733 19.46 -29.23 28.99
C GLU A 733 18.27 -30.14 28.67
N ASN A 734 17.26 -30.14 29.54
CA ASN A 734 16.09 -31.01 29.43
C ASN A 734 15.10 -30.58 28.35
N ALA A 735 15.04 -29.29 27.99
CA ALA A 735 14.09 -28.78 27.01
C ALA A 735 14.17 -29.45 25.62
N PHE A 736 15.32 -30.06 25.28
CA PHE A 736 15.54 -30.73 24.00
C PHE A 736 15.37 -32.25 24.08
N ASN A 737 14.94 -32.81 25.21
CA ASN A 737 14.81 -34.27 25.37
C ASN A 737 13.67 -34.85 24.55
N ASP A 738 12.64 -34.06 24.28
CA ASP A 738 11.47 -34.46 23.47
C ASP A 738 11.76 -34.38 21.96
N TRP A 739 12.95 -33.94 21.57
CA TRP A 739 13.37 -33.96 20.17
C TRP A 739 13.80 -35.37 19.73
N PRO A 740 13.57 -35.72 18.46
CA PRO A 740 14.16 -36.92 17.89
C PRO A 740 15.68 -36.96 18.07
N GLU A 741 16.23 -38.14 18.40
CA GLU A 741 17.65 -38.30 18.75
C GLU A 741 18.59 -37.73 17.69
N LYS A 742 18.28 -37.95 16.41
CA LYS A 742 19.05 -37.41 15.27
C LYS A 742 19.05 -35.88 15.25
N ALA A 743 17.88 -35.25 15.43
CA ALA A 743 17.76 -33.80 15.44
C ALA A 743 18.56 -33.21 16.61
N ARG A 744 18.45 -33.83 17.80
CA ARG A 744 19.21 -33.42 18.99
C ARG A 744 20.72 -33.47 18.76
N LYS A 745 21.23 -34.54 18.15
CA LYS A 745 22.66 -34.67 17.82
C LYS A 745 23.16 -33.66 16.78
N LEU A 746 22.29 -33.23 15.86
CA LEU A 746 22.66 -32.33 14.76
C LEU A 746 22.68 -30.85 15.15
N SER A 747 21.78 -30.38 16.03
CA SER A 747 21.63 -28.94 16.31
C SER A 747 21.52 -28.54 17.79
N ALA A 748 21.14 -29.43 18.72
CA ALA A 748 20.78 -29.00 20.08
C ALA A 748 21.95 -28.39 20.85
N GLU A 749 23.18 -28.90 20.72
CA GLU A 749 24.34 -28.38 21.46
C GLU A 749 24.66 -26.91 21.12
N GLU A 750 24.58 -26.54 19.84
CA GLU A 750 24.76 -25.15 19.40
C GLU A 750 23.68 -24.23 19.99
N LEU A 751 22.42 -24.68 19.99
CA LEU A 751 21.30 -23.92 20.52
C LEU A 751 21.37 -23.75 22.04
N LYS A 752 21.77 -24.79 22.77
CA LYS A 752 21.99 -24.72 24.23
C LYS A 752 23.08 -23.71 24.59
N ILE A 753 24.16 -23.63 23.81
CA ILE A 753 25.21 -22.60 23.99
C ILE A 753 24.62 -21.20 23.80
N GLY A 754 23.84 -21.00 22.73
CA GLY A 754 23.16 -19.73 22.46
C GLY A 754 22.18 -19.32 23.56
N LEU A 755 21.37 -20.27 24.06
CA LEU A 755 20.39 -20.06 25.12
C LEU A 755 21.06 -19.62 26.43
N ARG A 756 22.11 -20.33 26.85
CA ARG A 756 22.88 -19.96 28.05
C ARG A 756 23.49 -18.57 27.89
N ALA A 757 24.15 -18.30 26.77
CA ALA A 757 24.76 -17.00 26.51
C ALA A 757 23.74 -15.85 26.54
N ARG A 758 22.57 -16.01 25.92
CA ARG A 758 21.51 -14.98 25.94
C ARG A 758 20.85 -14.82 27.30
N ARG A 759 20.60 -15.90 28.03
CA ARG A 759 20.10 -15.86 29.42
C ARG A 759 21.10 -15.10 30.31
N ASP A 760 22.37 -15.45 30.23
CA ASP A 760 23.41 -14.86 31.08
C ASP A 760 23.59 -13.36 30.76
N ASN A 761 23.46 -12.98 29.48
CA ASN A 761 23.52 -11.61 29.00
C ASN A 761 22.17 -10.85 29.03
N LEU A 762 21.11 -11.45 29.59
CA LEU A 762 19.74 -10.92 29.48
C LEU A 762 19.58 -9.52 30.10
N MET A 763 20.40 -9.18 31.09
CA MET A 763 20.40 -7.85 31.72
C MET A 763 20.76 -6.74 30.73
N ASP A 764 21.79 -6.93 29.92
CA ASP A 764 22.23 -5.93 28.94
C ASP A 764 21.28 -5.87 27.75
N ILE A 765 20.74 -7.02 27.34
CA ILE A 765 19.68 -7.13 26.32
C ILE A 765 18.45 -6.32 26.77
N ALA A 766 17.95 -6.58 27.97
CA ALA A 766 16.80 -5.89 28.56
C ALA A 766 17.07 -4.40 28.74
N ARG A 767 18.26 -4.00 29.21
CA ARG A 767 18.60 -2.57 29.38
C ARG A 767 18.67 -1.83 28.06
N THR A 768 19.17 -2.50 27.02
CA THR A 768 19.23 -1.95 25.66
C THR A 768 17.82 -1.76 25.10
N HIS A 769 16.94 -2.75 25.30
CA HIS A 769 15.56 -2.67 24.87
C HIS A 769 14.75 -1.61 25.63
N TYR A 770 14.86 -1.56 26.96
CA TYR A 770 14.25 -0.53 27.82
C TYR A 770 14.64 0.89 27.37
N LYS A 771 15.93 1.13 27.11
CA LYS A 771 16.41 2.42 26.59
C LYS A 771 15.92 2.71 25.18
N PHE A 772 15.69 1.68 24.37
CA PHE A 772 15.20 1.84 23.01
C PHE A 772 13.73 2.24 22.99
N LEU A 773 12.87 1.53 23.73
CA LEU A 773 11.45 1.85 23.89
C LEU A 773 11.26 3.18 24.63
N GLY A 774 12.02 3.42 25.70
CA GLY A 774 11.91 4.62 26.51
C GLY A 774 12.30 5.93 25.82
N LYS A 775 12.73 5.93 24.55
CA LYS A 775 13.03 7.18 23.80
C LYS A 775 11.78 8.01 23.54
N SER A 776 10.67 7.34 23.25
CA SER A 776 9.36 7.95 22.99
C SER A 776 8.30 7.02 23.58
N VAL A 777 7.48 7.52 24.50
CA VAL A 777 6.49 6.70 25.20
C VAL A 777 5.10 7.27 24.98
N ASP A 778 4.19 6.41 24.55
CA ASP A 778 2.76 6.68 24.42
C ASP A 778 2.09 6.29 25.75
N VAL A 779 1.44 7.25 26.42
CA VAL A 779 0.59 7.07 27.59
C VAL A 779 -0.84 7.16 27.11
N ILE A 780 -1.57 6.05 27.21
CA ILE A 780 -2.85 5.84 26.55
C ILE A 780 -3.94 5.90 27.62
N GLY A 781 -4.86 6.86 27.51
CA GLY A 781 -6.09 6.93 28.29
C GLY A 781 -7.20 6.06 27.72
N THR A 782 -8.42 6.27 28.20
CA THR A 782 -9.62 5.51 27.80
C THR A 782 -10.71 6.42 27.23
N ASP A 783 -11.85 5.87 26.84
CA ASP A 783 -13.03 6.63 26.41
C ASP A 783 -13.86 7.14 27.62
N GLU A 784 -13.32 7.07 28.83
CA GLU A 784 -13.88 7.60 30.09
C GLU A 784 -13.15 8.87 30.58
N GLU A 785 -13.79 9.68 31.44
CA GLU A 785 -13.20 10.96 31.89
C GLU A 785 -11.97 10.76 32.80
N GLU A 786 -10.83 11.34 32.41
CA GLU A 786 -9.54 11.18 33.08
C GLU A 786 -8.81 12.51 33.37
N ILE A 787 -7.98 12.49 34.41
CA ILE A 787 -7.06 13.58 34.75
C ILE A 787 -5.62 13.11 34.55
N PHE A 788 -4.90 13.79 33.66
CA PHE A 788 -3.48 13.61 33.40
C PHE A 788 -2.69 14.66 34.16
N GLU A 789 -1.96 14.25 35.19
CA GLU A 789 -1.06 15.11 35.97
C GLU A 789 0.40 14.90 35.53
N ILE A 790 1.04 15.95 35.03
CA ILE A 790 2.41 15.95 34.55
C ILE A 790 3.25 16.94 35.38
N VAL A 791 4.24 16.42 36.10
CA VAL A 791 5.11 17.22 36.97
C VAL A 791 6.56 17.13 36.48
N ARG A 792 7.10 18.25 35.99
CA ARG A 792 8.53 18.38 35.70
C ARG A 792 9.29 18.60 37.01
N ILE A 793 9.75 17.52 37.63
CA ILE A 793 10.36 17.52 38.96
C ILE A 793 11.76 18.15 38.93
N SER A 794 12.58 17.77 37.95
CA SER A 794 13.95 18.27 37.78
C SER A 794 14.42 18.12 36.34
N ASP A 795 15.62 18.63 36.03
CA ASP A 795 16.25 18.43 34.72
C ASP A 795 16.42 16.95 34.34
N SER A 796 16.45 16.05 35.32
CA SER A 796 16.62 14.61 35.11
C SER A 796 15.31 13.81 35.14
N LEU A 797 14.23 14.34 35.73
CA LEU A 797 13.01 13.57 36.01
C LEU A 797 11.71 14.31 35.66
N THR A 798 10.78 13.58 35.05
CA THR A 798 9.40 14.01 34.80
C THR A 798 8.45 12.93 35.31
N HIS A 799 7.45 13.29 36.11
CA HIS A 799 6.42 12.38 36.62
C HIS A 799 5.14 12.53 35.83
N VAL A 800 4.51 11.41 35.48
CA VAL A 800 3.20 11.36 34.83
C VAL A 800 2.30 10.44 35.63
N LYS A 801 1.11 10.92 35.93
CA LYS A 801 0.06 10.18 36.61
C LYS A 801 -1.28 10.37 35.91
N VAL A 802 -2.04 9.30 35.70
CA VAL A 802 -3.37 9.33 35.10
C VAL A 802 -4.39 8.76 36.07
N THR A 803 -5.49 9.48 36.25
CA THR A 803 -6.53 9.14 37.23
C THR A 803 -7.91 9.18 36.59
N GLU A 804 -8.65 8.08 36.66
CA GLU A 804 -10.05 7.99 36.27
C GLU A 804 -10.93 8.80 37.24
N VAL A 805 -11.84 9.60 36.71
CA VAL A 805 -12.82 10.36 37.50
C VAL A 805 -14.25 10.03 37.08
N SER A 806 -15.20 10.24 38.01
CA SER A 806 -16.62 10.21 37.67
C SER A 806 -17.04 11.51 36.98
N LYS A 807 -18.18 11.50 36.27
CA LYS A 807 -18.83 12.69 35.68
C LYS A 807 -19.12 13.83 36.68
N LYS A 808 -19.06 13.56 37.99
CA LYS A 808 -19.20 14.54 39.09
C LYS A 808 -17.86 15.01 39.66
N GLY A 809 -16.74 14.67 39.03
CA GLY A 809 -15.38 15.04 39.44
C GLY A 809 -14.81 14.26 40.64
N ARG A 810 -15.45 13.17 41.07
CA ARG A 810 -14.89 12.30 42.14
C ARG A 810 -13.85 11.35 41.58
N VAL A 811 -12.68 11.27 42.21
CA VAL A 811 -11.61 10.31 41.90
C VAL A 811 -12.11 8.88 42.09
N LYS A 812 -11.84 8.02 41.11
CA LYS A 812 -12.12 6.58 41.16
C LYS A 812 -10.86 5.76 41.40
N ARG A 813 -9.93 5.73 40.43
CA ARG A 813 -8.69 4.92 40.49
C ARG A 813 -7.54 5.57 39.70
N ILE A 814 -6.31 5.18 40.03
CA ILE A 814 -5.11 5.53 39.25
C ILE A 814 -4.94 4.47 38.17
N THR A 815 -4.85 4.89 36.91
CA THR A 815 -4.73 4.00 35.74
C THR A 815 -3.29 3.89 35.24
N TYR A 816 -2.46 4.91 35.49
CA TYR A 816 -1.05 4.96 35.09
C TYR A 816 -0.24 5.83 36.06
N ASP A 817 0.99 5.44 36.40
CA ASP A 817 1.88 6.20 37.29
C ASP A 817 3.36 5.88 37.01
N ARG A 818 4.09 6.80 36.36
CA ARG A 818 5.48 6.55 35.96
C ARG A 818 6.41 7.75 36.12
N MET A 819 7.61 7.46 36.61
CA MET A 819 8.75 8.39 36.70
C MET A 819 9.68 8.24 35.49
N PHE A 820 9.65 9.23 34.58
CA PHE A 820 10.48 9.25 33.37
C PHE A 820 11.87 9.85 33.62
N GLN A 821 12.89 9.19 33.09
CA GLN A 821 14.27 9.71 33.06
C GLN A 821 14.49 10.53 31.79
N ASN A 822 14.69 11.85 31.93
CA ASN A 822 14.84 12.80 30.82
C ASN A 822 16.10 12.53 29.95
N ALA A 823 17.09 11.82 30.49
CA ALA A 823 18.27 11.40 29.74
C ALA A 823 17.93 10.35 28.66
N ILE A 824 16.96 9.47 28.95
CA ILE A 824 16.48 8.41 28.06
C ILE A 824 15.32 8.94 27.21
N THR A 825 14.30 9.48 27.88
CA THR A 825 13.03 9.91 27.29
C THR A 825 13.17 11.24 26.59
N LYS A 826 12.85 11.27 25.29
CA LYS A 826 12.88 12.48 24.46
C LYS A 826 11.48 13.04 24.25
N GLU A 827 10.49 12.17 24.13
CA GLU A 827 9.08 12.55 23.98
C GLU A 827 8.16 11.69 24.85
N ILE A 828 7.11 12.29 25.39
CA ILE A 828 6.00 11.65 26.09
C ILE A 828 4.72 12.10 25.38
N HIS A 829 3.92 11.17 24.88
CA HIS A 829 2.66 11.45 24.18
C HIS A 829 1.51 10.97 25.05
N LEU A 830 0.63 11.87 25.49
CA LEU A 830 -0.51 11.54 26.36
C LEU A 830 -1.80 11.65 25.56
N TYR A 831 -2.53 10.54 25.42
CA TYR A 831 -3.77 10.46 24.65
C TYR A 831 -4.98 10.36 25.59
N GLY A 832 -5.91 11.31 25.51
CA GLY A 832 -7.18 11.32 26.26
C GLY A 832 -8.32 10.56 25.59
N ASN A 833 -8.30 10.45 24.25
CA ASN A 833 -9.29 9.71 23.44
C ASN A 833 -10.72 10.30 23.44
N GLY A 834 -11.73 9.57 23.92
CA GLY A 834 -13.14 9.88 23.62
C GLY A 834 -13.85 10.86 24.56
N ALA A 835 -13.30 11.13 25.75
CA ALA A 835 -14.08 11.61 26.89
C ALA A 835 -13.98 13.14 27.15
N ARG A 836 -14.00 13.55 28.41
CA ARG A 836 -13.79 14.95 28.82
C ARG A 836 -12.59 14.98 29.75
N ASP A 837 -11.41 15.10 29.17
CA ASP A 837 -10.17 14.91 29.90
C ASP A 837 -9.56 16.22 30.35
N THR A 838 -8.79 16.14 31.44
CA THR A 838 -8.06 17.30 31.98
C THR A 838 -6.58 17.02 32.03
N PHE A 839 -5.79 17.80 31.31
CA PHE A 839 -4.33 17.74 31.32
C PHE A 839 -3.78 18.88 32.18
N LEU A 840 -3.07 18.53 33.26
CA LEU A 840 -2.46 19.46 34.21
C LEU A 840 -0.94 19.32 34.14
N ILE A 841 -0.24 20.34 33.64
CA ILE A 841 1.23 20.33 33.59
C ILE A 841 1.83 21.43 34.47
N SER A 842 2.85 21.05 35.27
CA SER A 842 3.50 21.92 36.23
C SER A 842 5.01 21.65 36.35
N GLY A 843 5.71 22.51 37.09
CA GLY A 843 7.16 22.40 37.35
C GLY A 843 8.00 23.44 36.61
N HIS A 844 9.14 23.81 37.21
CA HIS A 844 10.08 24.81 36.71
C HIS A 844 11.47 24.19 36.61
N VAL A 845 11.92 23.93 35.38
CA VAL A 845 13.18 23.23 35.10
C VAL A 845 13.96 23.90 33.97
N ASP A 846 15.23 23.56 33.82
CA ASP A 846 16.06 24.04 32.72
C ASP A 846 15.88 23.17 31.47
N LYS A 847 15.71 21.86 31.65
CA LYS A 847 15.56 20.86 30.59
C LYS A 847 14.41 19.89 30.88
N SER A 848 13.69 19.50 29.83
CA SER A 848 12.60 18.51 29.91
C SER A 848 12.40 17.82 28.55
N PRO A 849 11.89 16.58 28.50
CA PRO A 849 11.37 15.98 27.27
C PRO A 849 10.24 16.82 26.66
N ILE A 850 9.96 16.56 25.38
CA ILE A 850 8.75 17.08 24.75
C ILE A 850 7.55 16.32 25.33
N VAL A 851 6.55 17.04 25.82
CA VAL A 851 5.28 16.50 26.29
C VAL A 851 4.20 16.92 25.30
N ARG A 852 3.59 15.93 24.63
CA ARG A 852 2.45 16.12 23.73
C ARG A 852 1.18 15.74 24.46
N LEU A 853 0.23 16.65 24.51
CA LEU A 853 -1.10 16.45 25.09
C LEU A 853 -2.07 16.31 23.91
N ILE A 854 -2.64 15.13 23.75
CA ILE A 854 -3.54 14.79 22.64
C ILE A 854 -4.92 14.54 23.25
N GLY A 855 -5.83 15.50 23.10
CA GLY A 855 -7.17 15.44 23.71
C GLY A 855 -7.99 14.29 23.16
N GLY A 856 -8.24 14.31 21.85
CA GLY A 856 -9.00 13.27 21.19
C GLY A 856 -10.21 13.85 20.46
N LEU A 857 -11.36 13.23 20.62
CA LEU A 857 -12.63 13.69 20.04
C LEU A 857 -13.54 14.36 21.09
N GLY A 858 -13.05 14.41 22.32
CA GLY A 858 -13.68 14.87 23.54
C GLY A 858 -13.90 16.38 23.68
N LYS A 859 -14.19 16.80 24.91
CA LYS A 859 -14.25 18.23 25.30
C LYS A 859 -13.19 18.53 26.36
N ASP A 860 -11.95 18.62 25.95
CA ASP A 860 -10.82 18.52 26.87
C ASP A 860 -10.36 19.88 27.40
N THR A 861 -9.69 19.83 28.55
CA THR A 861 -9.14 20.99 29.25
C THR A 861 -7.63 20.83 29.43
N PHE A 862 -6.86 21.77 28.90
CA PHE A 862 -5.40 21.79 29.01
C PHE A 862 -4.95 22.97 29.88
N ILE A 863 -4.27 22.70 30.99
CA ILE A 863 -3.78 23.72 31.92
C ILE A 863 -2.27 23.58 32.07
N ASP A 864 -1.54 24.57 31.55
CA ASP A 864 -0.09 24.64 31.65
C ASP A 864 0.33 25.72 32.65
N ARG A 865 1.00 25.30 33.73
CA ARG A 865 1.61 26.15 34.77
C ARG A 865 3.11 25.93 34.88
N SER A 866 3.71 25.37 33.83
CA SER A 866 5.10 24.93 33.80
C SER A 866 6.02 25.92 33.08
N LYS A 867 7.34 25.78 33.26
CA LYS A 867 8.36 26.56 32.56
C LYS A 867 9.60 25.69 32.28
N VAL A 868 10.11 25.72 31.04
CA VAL A 868 11.39 25.12 30.66
C VAL A 868 12.32 26.19 30.12
N ALA A 869 13.49 26.39 30.73
CA ALA A 869 14.36 27.51 30.37
C ALA A 869 15.09 27.33 29.02
N LYS A 870 15.40 26.09 28.61
CA LYS A 870 16.23 25.79 27.42
C LYS A 870 15.52 24.88 26.42
N GLY A 871 15.81 25.08 25.12
CA GLY A 871 15.45 24.13 24.06
C GLY A 871 14.06 24.31 23.42
N GLY A 872 13.50 25.52 23.48
CA GLY A 872 12.19 25.86 22.90
C GLY A 872 11.01 25.30 23.69
N LYS A 873 9.78 25.53 23.19
CA LYS A 873 8.54 25.05 23.80
C LYS A 873 8.47 23.52 23.84
N LYS A 874 8.27 22.95 25.02
CA LYS A 874 8.22 21.53 25.35
C LYS A 874 6.81 21.03 25.67
N THR A 875 5.83 21.90 25.90
CA THR A 875 4.42 21.50 26.00
C THR A 875 3.74 21.74 24.66
N LEU A 876 3.26 20.69 24.00
CA LEU A 876 2.57 20.78 22.71
C LEU A 876 1.15 20.22 22.86
N VAL A 877 0.14 21.02 22.53
CA VAL A 877 -1.28 20.64 22.64
C VAL A 877 -1.83 20.30 21.25
N TYR A 878 -2.51 19.16 21.13
CA TYR A 878 -3.15 18.64 19.93
C TYR A 878 -4.60 18.27 20.26
N ASP A 879 -5.53 18.86 19.54
CA ASP A 879 -6.97 18.67 19.70
C ASP A 879 -7.75 19.44 18.63
N ASP A 880 -9.08 19.30 18.57
CA ASP A 880 -9.94 20.18 17.78
C ASP A 880 -10.04 21.60 18.37
N MET A 881 -10.29 22.59 17.51
CA MET A 881 -10.39 23.99 17.91
C MET A 881 -11.76 24.38 18.49
N ARG A 882 -12.82 23.58 18.30
CA ARG A 882 -14.22 24.05 18.48
C ARG A 882 -14.77 23.83 19.89
N LYS A 883 -14.25 22.85 20.65
CA LYS A 883 -14.89 22.40 21.90
C LYS A 883 -14.01 22.40 23.15
N ASN A 884 -12.72 22.71 23.00
CA ASN A 884 -11.69 22.47 24.01
C ASN A 884 -11.18 23.76 24.68
N THR A 885 -10.81 23.67 25.95
CA THR A 885 -10.30 24.78 26.75
C THR A 885 -8.80 24.68 26.92
N VAL A 886 -8.06 25.73 26.54
CA VAL A 886 -6.60 25.82 26.75
C VAL A 886 -6.30 27.01 27.65
N ILE A 887 -5.70 26.75 28.81
CA ILE A 887 -5.12 27.74 29.73
C ILE A 887 -3.59 27.65 29.58
N PRO A 888 -3.00 28.42 28.65
CA PRO A 888 -1.59 28.26 28.31
C PRO A 888 -0.66 28.99 29.28
N SER A 889 0.59 28.53 29.35
CA SER A 889 1.72 29.31 29.85
C SER A 889 2.58 29.81 28.67
N LYS A 890 3.70 30.48 28.96
CA LYS A 890 4.70 30.81 27.93
C LYS A 890 5.33 29.55 27.29
N GLU A 891 5.26 28.42 27.97
CA GLU A 891 5.78 27.13 27.55
C GLU A 891 4.89 26.44 26.50
N THR A 892 3.59 26.76 26.47
CA THR A 892 2.59 26.06 25.66
C THR A 892 2.69 26.42 24.18
N LYS A 893 2.77 25.40 23.32
CA LYS A 893 2.57 25.50 21.88
C LYS A 893 1.22 24.85 21.52
N ASP A 894 0.22 25.68 21.24
CA ASP A 894 -1.09 25.24 20.75
C ASP A 894 -0.96 24.83 19.26
N ASN A 895 -1.11 23.52 18.99
CA ASN A 895 -1.14 22.96 17.63
C ASN A 895 -2.53 22.38 17.31
N ARG A 896 -3.59 22.82 18.01
CA ARG A 896 -4.94 22.35 17.73
C ARG A 896 -5.33 22.57 16.26
N THR A 897 -6.02 21.58 15.71
CA THR A 897 -6.40 21.50 14.31
C THR A 897 -7.68 20.69 14.17
N PRO A 898 -8.59 21.04 13.24
CA PRO A 898 -9.77 20.22 12.98
C PRO A 898 -9.43 18.86 12.35
N ILE A 899 -8.20 18.63 11.89
CA ILE A 899 -7.80 17.39 11.23
C ILE A 899 -7.58 16.28 12.27
N SER A 900 -8.52 15.35 12.38
CA SER A 900 -8.57 14.33 13.44
C SER A 900 -7.37 13.40 13.53
N ARG A 901 -6.68 13.09 12.42
CA ARG A 901 -5.48 12.23 12.45
C ARG A 901 -4.40 12.72 13.43
N TYR A 902 -4.34 14.02 13.69
CA TYR A 902 -3.40 14.62 14.65
C TYR A 902 -3.87 14.52 16.11
N ASN A 903 -5.15 14.24 16.30
CA ASN A 903 -5.84 14.28 17.58
C ASN A 903 -6.23 12.88 18.08
N ILE A 904 -6.23 11.84 17.23
CA ILE A 904 -6.60 10.47 17.65
C ILE A 904 -5.39 9.58 17.94
N TYR A 905 -5.55 8.60 18.82
CA TYR A 905 -4.60 7.51 18.96
C TYR A 905 -4.69 6.54 17.76
N ASP A 906 -3.55 6.22 17.18
CA ASP A 906 -3.43 5.23 16.11
C ASP A 906 -2.09 4.50 16.27
N ARG A 907 -2.15 3.28 16.78
CA ARG A 907 -0.94 2.47 16.98
C ARG A 907 -0.28 2.04 15.67
N ARG A 908 -1.04 1.97 14.56
CA ARG A 908 -0.53 1.54 13.24
C ARG A 908 -0.09 2.72 12.35
N GLY A 909 -0.05 3.93 12.89
CA GLY A 909 0.41 5.12 12.18
C GLY A 909 1.87 5.02 11.76
N TYR A 910 2.28 5.83 10.76
CA TYR A 910 3.68 5.87 10.27
C TYR A 910 4.70 6.29 11.33
N ASP A 911 4.27 6.93 12.42
CA ASP A 911 5.09 7.24 13.58
C ASP A 911 5.37 6.02 14.49
N SER A 912 4.75 4.88 14.20
CA SER A 912 5.14 3.56 14.73
C SER A 912 6.38 2.98 14.05
N GLU A 913 6.69 3.42 12.82
CA GLU A 913 7.79 2.88 12.01
C GLU A 913 9.17 3.35 12.47
N TYR A 914 10.17 2.50 12.27
CA TYR A 914 11.55 2.82 12.57
C TYR A 914 12.21 3.59 11.41
N ASN A 915 13.10 4.53 11.72
CA ASN A 915 13.91 5.22 10.71
C ASN A 915 14.69 4.18 9.87
N MET A 916 14.94 4.41 8.59
CA MET A 916 15.58 3.44 7.72
C MET A 916 16.62 4.10 6.82
N MET A 917 17.78 3.46 6.68
CA MET A 917 18.80 3.83 5.68
C MET A 917 18.85 2.74 4.62
N ILE A 918 18.74 3.07 3.34
CA ILE A 918 18.80 2.12 2.21
C ILE A 918 19.98 2.53 1.31
N PRO A 919 21.07 1.75 1.28
CA PRO A 919 22.15 1.94 0.33
C PRO A 919 21.82 1.25 -1.00
N ILE A 920 22.03 1.94 -2.12
CA ILE A 920 21.83 1.48 -3.49
C ILE A 920 23.15 1.69 -4.24
N PRO A 921 23.87 0.62 -4.65
CA PRO A 921 25.08 0.78 -5.44
C PRO A 921 24.75 1.30 -6.84
N ILE A 922 25.65 2.12 -7.38
CA ILE A 922 25.60 2.61 -8.76
C ILE A 922 26.77 1.98 -9.52
N LEU A 923 26.44 1.23 -10.58
CA LEU A 923 27.41 0.64 -11.50
C LEU A 923 26.96 0.95 -12.93
N GLY A 924 27.85 1.52 -13.74
CA GLY A 924 27.53 1.87 -15.13
C GLY A 924 28.74 1.83 -16.05
N TYR A 925 28.50 1.74 -17.35
CA TYR A 925 29.51 1.91 -18.39
C TYR A 925 28.97 2.75 -19.55
N ASN A 926 29.71 3.76 -19.99
CA ASN A 926 29.43 4.45 -21.24
C ASN A 926 30.74 4.81 -21.99
N PRO A 927 30.70 5.05 -23.31
CA PRO A 927 31.91 5.32 -24.10
C PRO A 927 32.71 6.53 -23.61
N ASP A 928 32.05 7.50 -22.99
CA ASP A 928 32.60 8.78 -22.58
C ASP A 928 33.27 8.73 -21.20
N ASP A 929 32.63 8.08 -20.22
CA ASP A 929 33.03 7.97 -18.82
C ASP A 929 33.73 6.64 -18.48
N LYS A 930 33.73 5.68 -19.41
CA LYS A 930 34.17 4.29 -19.19
C LYS A 930 33.40 3.68 -18.02
N LEU A 931 34.07 3.09 -17.05
CA LEU A 931 33.46 2.52 -15.85
C LEU A 931 33.03 3.64 -14.88
N LEU A 932 31.81 3.56 -14.37
CA LEU A 932 31.27 4.42 -13.32
C LEU A 932 30.95 3.59 -12.09
N PHE A 933 31.44 4.02 -10.93
CA PHE A 933 31.19 3.40 -9.63
C PHE A 933 30.67 4.44 -8.64
N GLY A 934 29.62 4.12 -7.90
CA GLY A 934 29.06 5.02 -6.89
C GLY A 934 28.10 4.33 -5.95
N ALA A 935 27.51 5.12 -5.06
CA ALA A 935 26.44 4.67 -4.19
C ALA A 935 25.46 5.82 -3.92
N ASP A 936 24.20 5.46 -3.74
CA ASP A 936 23.11 6.33 -3.33
C ASP A 936 22.55 5.83 -2.00
N ILE A 937 22.50 6.68 -0.99
CA ILE A 937 22.01 6.36 0.35
C ILE A 937 20.74 7.15 0.57
N ASN A 938 19.62 6.45 0.72
CA ASN A 938 18.34 7.05 1.10
C ASN A 938 18.08 6.82 2.60
N TYR A 939 18.12 7.88 3.39
CA TYR A 939 17.79 7.87 4.81
C TYR A 939 16.40 8.47 5.05
N VAL A 940 15.46 7.62 5.43
CA VAL A 940 14.07 7.97 5.74
C VAL A 940 13.89 7.99 7.25
N THR A 941 13.35 9.07 7.80
CA THR A 941 13.02 9.19 9.22
C THR A 941 11.51 9.33 9.42
N HIS A 942 10.96 8.73 10.46
CA HIS A 942 9.58 8.87 10.88
C HIS A 942 9.48 9.82 12.09
N GLY A 943 8.29 10.38 12.32
CA GLY A 943 8.07 11.31 13.42
C GLY A 943 6.58 11.54 13.66
N PHE A 944 6.24 12.03 14.86
CA PHE A 944 4.87 12.16 15.36
C PHE A 944 3.89 12.68 14.30
N LYS A 945 2.90 11.85 13.94
CA LYS A 945 1.83 12.14 12.98
C LYS A 945 2.28 12.67 11.61
N LYS A 946 3.50 12.33 11.14
CA LYS A 946 4.00 12.66 9.80
C LYS A 946 3.73 11.52 8.82
N VAL A 947 3.25 11.84 7.62
CA VAL A 947 2.87 10.85 6.60
C VAL A 947 3.42 11.25 5.23
N PRO A 948 4.06 10.33 4.47
CA PRO A 948 4.44 8.96 4.86
C PRO A 948 5.74 8.90 5.68
N TYR A 949 6.47 10.01 5.81
CA TYR A 949 7.71 10.12 6.58
C TYR A 949 7.87 11.53 7.16
N ALA A 950 8.77 11.72 8.13
CA ALA A 950 9.19 13.05 8.60
C ALA A 950 10.25 13.67 7.70
N SER A 951 11.22 12.87 7.23
CA SER A 951 12.18 13.31 6.21
C SER A 951 12.64 12.15 5.32
N SER A 952 12.97 12.45 4.07
CA SER A 952 13.73 11.57 3.17
C SER A 952 14.97 12.33 2.70
N GLN A 953 16.12 11.74 2.92
CA GLN A 953 17.42 12.33 2.64
C GLN A 953 18.22 11.40 1.74
N ARG A 954 18.40 11.81 0.49
CA ARG A 954 19.08 11.04 -0.54
C ARG A 954 20.46 11.64 -0.78
N PHE A 955 21.50 10.92 -0.42
CA PHE A 955 22.89 11.30 -0.67
C PHE A 955 23.49 10.35 -1.69
N GLY A 956 23.96 10.84 -2.83
CA GLY A 956 24.67 10.01 -3.78
C GLY A 956 26.04 10.57 -4.12
N ALA A 957 26.97 9.66 -4.36
CA ALA A 957 28.31 9.99 -4.84
C ALA A 957 28.70 8.97 -5.91
N SER A 958 29.32 9.44 -6.99
CA SER A 958 29.82 8.58 -8.06
C SER A 958 31.15 9.08 -8.61
N TYR A 959 31.92 8.14 -9.15
CA TYR A 959 33.21 8.36 -9.77
C TYR A 959 33.26 7.69 -11.13
N ALA A 960 33.61 8.47 -12.15
CA ALA A 960 33.83 8.00 -13.51
C ALA A 960 35.33 7.84 -13.77
N PHE A 961 35.78 6.61 -14.00
CA PHE A 961 37.20 6.28 -14.16
C PHE A 961 37.79 6.82 -15.48
N GLY A 962 36.98 6.96 -16.53
CA GLY A 962 37.45 7.47 -17.82
C GLY A 962 37.77 8.95 -17.82
N THR A 963 37.02 9.75 -17.06
CA THR A 963 37.18 11.21 -16.95
C THR A 963 37.86 11.64 -15.66
N GLN A 964 38.02 10.70 -14.71
CA GLN A 964 38.40 10.98 -13.31
C GLN A 964 37.42 11.94 -12.61
N ALA A 965 36.18 12.02 -13.12
CA ALA A 965 35.15 12.91 -12.63
C ALA A 965 34.51 12.36 -11.35
N PHE A 966 34.20 13.28 -10.43
CA PHE A 966 33.46 13.00 -9.21
C PHE A 966 32.17 13.84 -9.20
N ASP A 967 31.04 13.20 -8.92
CA ASP A 967 29.72 13.83 -8.82
C ASP A 967 29.10 13.46 -7.48
N VAL A 968 28.60 14.47 -6.75
CA VAL A 968 27.89 14.29 -5.49
C VAL A 968 26.57 15.03 -5.55
N HIS A 969 25.50 14.37 -5.16
CA HIS A 969 24.19 14.99 -5.00
C HIS A 969 23.61 14.74 -3.62
N TYR A 970 22.89 15.73 -3.13
CA TYR A 970 22.07 15.63 -1.92
C TYR A 970 20.68 16.17 -2.23
N ARG A 971 19.65 15.38 -1.90
CA ARG A 971 18.27 15.80 -1.91
C ARG A 971 17.62 15.53 -0.56
N GLY A 972 17.13 16.58 0.09
CA GLY A 972 16.37 16.50 1.33
C GLY A 972 14.91 16.91 1.12
N ASP A 973 13.98 16.08 1.56
CA ASP A 973 12.53 16.37 1.60
C ASP A 973 12.04 16.23 3.05
N PHE A 974 11.72 17.35 3.69
CA PHE A 974 11.31 17.41 5.10
C PHE A 974 9.85 17.83 5.19
N LEU A 975 8.99 16.93 5.70
CA LEU A 975 7.54 17.12 5.59
C LEU A 975 6.99 18.04 6.67
N SER A 976 6.07 18.91 6.27
CA SER A 976 5.26 19.73 7.17
C SER A 976 6.09 20.52 8.19
N VAL A 977 7.20 21.13 7.74
CA VAL A 977 8.08 21.95 8.60
C VAL A 977 7.34 23.19 9.10
N ILE A 978 6.48 23.76 8.26
CA ILE A 978 5.57 24.87 8.62
C ILE A 978 4.15 24.51 8.17
N LYS A 979 3.33 23.99 9.09
CA LYS A 979 1.99 23.47 8.78
C LYS A 979 2.06 22.48 7.60
N GLU A 980 1.43 22.79 6.49
CA GLU A 980 1.37 21.96 5.29
C GLU A 980 2.43 22.32 4.23
N TRP A 981 3.42 23.14 4.60
CA TRP A 981 4.58 23.45 3.78
C TRP A 981 5.78 22.62 4.22
N ASP A 982 6.44 22.03 3.22
CA ASP A 982 7.64 21.24 3.38
C ASP A 982 8.89 22.10 3.16
N LEU A 983 10.03 21.63 3.67
CA LEU A 983 11.34 22.12 3.26
C LEU A 983 11.94 21.11 2.28
N PHE A 984 12.35 21.62 1.12
CA PHE A 984 13.05 20.89 0.08
C PHE A 984 14.45 21.45 -0.08
N VAL A 985 15.45 20.59 -0.23
CA VAL A 985 16.83 21.01 -0.50
C VAL A 985 17.36 20.14 -1.63
N ASP A 986 17.80 20.76 -2.72
CA ASP A 986 18.56 20.09 -3.77
C ASP A 986 19.95 20.71 -3.85
N THR A 987 20.99 19.88 -3.88
CA THR A 987 22.38 20.32 -3.91
C THR A 987 23.19 19.37 -4.76
N ARG A 988 24.04 19.91 -5.62
CA ARG A 988 24.93 19.13 -6.47
C ARG A 988 26.33 19.72 -6.48
N TYR A 989 27.32 18.84 -6.48
CA TYR A 989 28.72 19.17 -6.62
C TYR A 989 29.34 18.35 -7.75
N HIS A 990 29.85 19.05 -8.75
CA HIS A 990 30.72 18.52 -9.79
C HIS A 990 32.16 18.83 -9.42
N GLY A 991 32.97 17.79 -9.24
CA GLY A 991 34.40 17.92 -9.01
C GLY A 991 35.13 18.51 -10.23
N PRO A 992 36.38 18.98 -10.10
CA PRO A 992 37.10 19.70 -11.15
C PRO A 992 37.26 18.95 -12.47
N SER A 993 37.31 17.61 -12.42
CA SER A 993 37.45 16.76 -13.62
C SER A 993 36.11 16.37 -14.26
N TYR A 994 34.97 16.85 -13.74
CA TYR A 994 33.68 16.66 -14.39
C TYR A 994 33.71 17.32 -15.77
N SER A 995 33.26 16.59 -16.79
CA SER A 995 33.34 17.05 -18.17
C SER A 995 32.03 16.88 -18.92
N PHE A 996 31.69 17.87 -19.74
CA PHE A 996 30.58 17.82 -20.70
C PHE A 996 31.07 18.30 -22.07
N ASN A 997 30.25 18.20 -23.12
CA ASN A 997 30.65 18.59 -24.48
C ASN A 997 30.22 20.01 -24.83
N PHE A 998 31.05 20.73 -25.59
CA PHE A 998 30.72 22.03 -26.18
C PHE A 998 31.36 22.14 -27.57
N ALA A 999 30.51 22.24 -28.60
CA ALA A 999 30.93 22.34 -30.01
C ALA A 999 30.66 23.73 -30.63
N GLY A 1000 30.36 24.73 -29.81
CA GLY A 1000 30.05 26.09 -30.24
C GLY A 1000 28.57 26.47 -30.03
N LEU A 1001 28.28 27.74 -30.30
CA LEU A 1001 26.93 28.30 -30.24
C LEU A 1001 26.25 28.23 -31.62
N GLY A 1002 24.92 28.17 -31.60
CA GLY A 1002 24.09 28.22 -32.80
C GLY A 1002 23.63 26.85 -33.27
N ASN A 1003 22.58 26.89 -34.07
CA ASN A 1003 21.93 25.72 -34.63
C ASN A 1003 22.76 25.08 -35.76
N ASP A 1004 23.51 25.89 -36.49
CA ASP A 1004 24.35 25.40 -37.59
C ASP A 1004 25.84 25.22 -37.19
N SER A 1005 26.14 25.07 -35.90
CA SER A 1005 27.51 24.84 -35.41
C SER A 1005 28.11 23.53 -35.95
N GLU A 1006 29.35 23.58 -36.43
CA GLU A 1006 30.05 22.45 -37.05
C GLU A 1006 31.08 21.81 -36.10
N ARG A 1007 31.37 20.52 -36.32
CA ARG A 1007 32.36 19.74 -35.56
C ARG A 1007 33.45 19.18 -36.50
N PRO A 1008 34.31 20.01 -37.09
CA PRO A 1008 35.27 19.57 -38.13
C PRO A 1008 36.41 18.69 -37.61
N VAL A 1009 36.65 18.65 -36.29
CA VAL A 1009 37.72 17.84 -35.69
C VAL A 1009 37.16 16.50 -35.22
N ASP A 1010 37.65 15.38 -35.74
CA ASP A 1010 37.25 14.06 -35.27
C ASP A 1010 38.06 13.59 -34.04
N ASP A 1011 38.09 14.45 -33.02
CA ASP A 1011 38.57 14.13 -31.67
C ASP A 1011 37.55 14.62 -30.66
N LEU A 1012 36.97 13.68 -29.91
CA LEU A 1012 36.00 13.99 -28.88
C LEU A 1012 36.62 14.76 -27.71
N GLN A 1013 37.90 14.54 -27.40
CA GLN A 1013 38.58 15.29 -26.37
C GLN A 1013 38.60 16.78 -26.74
N TYR A 1014 38.86 17.14 -27.99
CA TYR A 1014 38.87 18.54 -28.42
C TYR A 1014 37.62 19.34 -27.98
N TYR A 1015 36.43 18.73 -27.95
CA TYR A 1015 35.17 19.42 -27.58
C TYR A 1015 34.74 19.26 -26.11
N ARG A 1016 35.50 18.53 -25.28
CA ARG A 1016 35.16 18.39 -23.85
C ARG A 1016 35.59 19.60 -23.05
N VAL A 1017 34.66 20.10 -22.24
CA VAL A 1017 34.83 21.19 -21.28
C VAL A 1017 34.86 20.59 -19.88
N ARG A 1018 35.90 20.90 -19.11
CA ARG A 1018 35.98 20.58 -17.68
C ARG A 1018 35.35 21.70 -16.86
N GLN A 1019 34.46 21.34 -15.94
CA GLN A 1019 33.77 22.30 -15.10
C GLN A 1019 33.65 21.80 -13.66
N GLU A 1020 34.14 22.60 -12.74
CA GLU A 1020 33.79 22.51 -11.34
C GLU A 1020 32.50 23.30 -11.09
N ARG A 1021 31.50 22.69 -10.45
CA ARG A 1021 30.21 23.35 -10.19
C ARG A 1021 29.65 23.02 -8.82
N ILE A 1022 29.12 24.01 -8.12
CA ILE A 1022 28.32 23.86 -6.89
C ILE A 1022 26.97 24.50 -7.14
N PHE A 1023 25.91 23.70 -7.03
CA PHE A 1023 24.52 24.17 -7.09
C PHE A 1023 23.83 23.92 -5.75
N LEU A 1024 23.12 24.92 -5.24
CA LEU A 1024 22.35 24.85 -3.99
C LEU A 1024 20.97 25.51 -4.18
N TYR A 1025 19.92 24.75 -3.91
CA TYR A 1025 18.52 25.16 -3.99
C TYR A 1025 17.72 24.71 -2.76
N PRO A 1026 17.73 25.50 -1.66
CA PRO A 1026 16.77 25.35 -0.58
C PRO A 1026 15.45 26.00 -0.98
N ALA A 1027 14.34 25.30 -0.78
CA ALA A 1027 13.02 25.72 -1.21
C ALA A 1027 11.93 25.33 -0.22
N ILE A 1028 10.87 26.13 -0.16
CA ILE A 1028 9.59 25.67 0.39
C ILE A 1028 8.87 24.84 -0.66
N LYS A 1029 8.21 23.77 -0.25
CA LYS A 1029 7.49 22.85 -1.15
C LYS A 1029 6.04 22.69 -0.70
N ARG A 1030 5.14 22.64 -1.68
CA ARG A 1030 3.70 22.43 -1.48
C ARG A 1030 3.18 21.35 -2.40
N ARG A 1031 2.58 20.29 -1.84
CA ARG A 1031 1.89 19.25 -2.60
C ARG A 1031 0.47 19.70 -2.95
N PHE A 1032 0.02 19.38 -4.16
CA PHE A 1032 -1.35 19.63 -4.62
C PHE A 1032 -2.04 18.37 -5.15
N SER A 1033 -1.31 17.26 -5.36
CA SER A 1033 -1.86 15.99 -5.84
C SER A 1033 -1.18 14.80 -5.14
N GLY A 1034 -1.24 14.78 -3.81
CA GLY A 1034 -0.56 13.76 -3.00
C GLY A 1034 0.95 13.67 -3.33
N PRO A 1035 1.54 12.47 -3.43
CA PRO A 1035 2.94 12.31 -3.82
C PRO A 1035 3.21 12.62 -5.30
N SER A 1036 2.17 12.62 -6.13
CA SER A 1036 2.28 12.76 -7.59
C SER A 1036 2.45 14.18 -8.08
N GLY A 1037 2.16 15.23 -7.29
CA GLY A 1037 2.23 16.61 -7.76
C GLY A 1037 2.60 17.62 -6.69
N TYR A 1038 3.63 18.44 -6.96
CA TYR A 1038 4.11 19.49 -6.04
C TYR A 1038 4.74 20.69 -6.74
N VAL A 1039 4.75 21.82 -6.04
CA VAL A 1039 5.44 23.07 -6.41
C VAL A 1039 6.54 23.36 -5.40
N THR A 1040 7.69 23.86 -5.86
CA THR A 1040 8.81 24.33 -5.02
C THR A 1040 9.14 25.78 -5.32
N LEU A 1041 9.48 26.57 -4.30
CA LEU A 1041 9.92 27.95 -4.46
C LEU A 1041 11.05 28.27 -3.50
N GLY A 1042 12.16 28.82 -3.99
CA GLY A 1042 13.29 29.15 -3.12
C GLY A 1042 14.42 29.91 -3.82
N PRO A 1043 15.39 30.45 -3.05
CA PRO A 1043 16.61 31.02 -3.61
C PRO A 1043 17.49 29.92 -4.23
N SER A 1044 18.30 30.29 -5.21
CA SER A 1044 19.30 29.41 -5.83
C SER A 1044 20.67 30.07 -5.82
N LEU A 1045 21.71 29.26 -5.61
CA LEU A 1045 23.11 29.63 -5.68
C LEU A 1045 23.79 28.67 -6.65
N ASP A 1046 24.46 29.21 -7.66
CA ASP A 1046 25.20 28.43 -8.64
C ASP A 1046 26.62 29.02 -8.74
N MET A 1047 27.63 28.20 -8.49
CA MET A 1047 29.03 28.58 -8.66
C MET A 1047 29.64 27.64 -9.67
N ALA A 1048 30.22 28.20 -10.72
CA ALA A 1048 30.84 27.42 -11.78
C ALA A 1048 32.22 27.99 -12.11
N ARG A 1049 33.15 27.10 -12.43
CA ARG A 1049 34.47 27.43 -12.98
C ARG A 1049 34.76 26.47 -14.11
N VAL A 1050 35.01 27.01 -15.29
CA VAL A 1050 35.51 26.25 -16.44
C VAL A 1050 37.03 26.21 -16.34
N ASP A 1051 37.62 25.03 -16.51
CA ASP A 1051 39.09 24.90 -16.50
C ASP A 1051 39.66 25.24 -17.88
N ASP A 1052 40.68 26.10 -17.91
CA ASP A 1052 41.48 26.38 -19.11
C ASP A 1052 42.36 25.18 -19.44
N THR A 1053 41.83 24.32 -20.31
CA THR A 1053 42.48 23.06 -20.70
C THR A 1053 43.10 23.22 -22.09
N PRO A 1054 44.44 23.17 -22.22
CA PRO A 1054 45.11 23.36 -23.51
C PRO A 1054 44.64 22.38 -24.59
N ASN A 1055 44.69 22.82 -25.85
CA ASN A 1055 44.29 22.04 -27.03
C ASN A 1055 42.80 21.61 -27.03
N ARG A 1056 41.92 22.42 -26.44
CA ARG A 1056 40.47 22.23 -26.48
C ARG A 1056 39.79 23.36 -27.25
N PHE A 1057 38.63 23.08 -27.83
CA PHE A 1057 37.79 24.04 -28.53
C PHE A 1057 37.46 25.25 -27.65
N ILE A 1058 37.19 25.03 -26.36
CA ILE A 1058 36.80 26.09 -25.42
C ILE A 1058 37.89 27.16 -25.22
N THR A 1059 39.18 26.76 -25.23
CA THR A 1059 40.33 27.69 -25.12
C THR A 1059 40.50 28.53 -26.38
N ASN A 1060 40.17 27.98 -27.55
CA ASN A 1060 40.16 28.75 -28.81
C ASN A 1060 38.93 29.65 -28.95
N TYR A 1061 37.82 29.29 -28.30
CA TYR A 1061 36.54 29.99 -28.40
C TYR A 1061 36.52 31.32 -27.63
N ASP A 1062 37.10 31.39 -26.43
CA ASP A 1062 37.28 32.64 -25.68
C ASP A 1062 38.76 32.91 -25.33
N PRO A 1063 39.53 33.47 -26.28
CA PRO A 1063 40.94 33.80 -26.06
C PRO A 1063 41.15 34.94 -25.04
N THR A 1064 40.09 35.65 -24.61
CA THR A 1064 40.18 36.69 -23.58
C THR A 1064 40.25 36.12 -22.16
N GLY A 1065 39.86 34.85 -21.99
CA GLY A 1065 39.99 34.08 -20.76
C GLY A 1065 38.94 34.34 -19.68
N ASN A 1066 37.96 35.22 -19.93
CA ASN A 1066 36.96 35.62 -18.94
C ASN A 1066 36.03 34.46 -18.52
N ILE A 1067 35.78 33.49 -19.41
CA ILE A 1067 34.97 32.29 -19.09
C ILE A 1067 35.63 31.35 -18.07
N PHE A 1068 36.95 31.42 -17.87
CA PHE A 1068 37.70 30.54 -16.97
C PHE A 1068 37.70 31.03 -15.51
N ASP A 1069 37.29 32.28 -15.27
CA ASP A 1069 37.11 32.80 -13.93
C ASP A 1069 35.93 32.12 -13.21
N ARG A 1070 36.06 31.97 -11.90
CA ARG A 1070 34.95 31.45 -11.08
C ARG A 1070 33.78 32.43 -11.09
N LYS A 1071 32.68 32.03 -11.72
CA LYS A 1071 31.42 32.78 -11.73
C LYS A 1071 30.54 32.38 -10.54
N ARG A 1072 29.86 33.37 -9.96
CA ARG A 1072 28.93 33.17 -8.82
C ARG A 1072 27.59 33.80 -9.15
N PHE A 1073 26.57 32.98 -9.23
CA PHE A 1073 25.21 33.37 -9.55
C PHE A 1073 24.30 33.22 -8.33
N LEU A 1074 23.45 34.23 -8.10
CA LEU A 1074 22.39 34.20 -7.09
C LEU A 1074 21.05 34.42 -7.79
N GLY A 1075 20.03 33.67 -7.38
CA GLY A 1075 18.74 33.71 -8.05
C GLY A 1075 17.58 33.21 -7.21
N GLY A 1076 16.41 33.11 -7.84
CA GLY A 1076 15.21 32.44 -7.33
C GLY A 1076 14.72 31.41 -8.35
N LEU A 1077 14.20 30.27 -7.87
CA LEU A 1077 13.74 29.16 -8.70
C LEU A 1077 12.36 28.68 -8.21
N LEU A 1078 11.42 28.60 -9.16
CA LEU A 1078 10.09 28.02 -9.03
C LEU A 1078 10.04 26.71 -9.83
N GLY A 1079 9.79 25.58 -9.17
CA GLY A 1079 9.63 24.27 -9.77
C GLY A 1079 8.19 23.78 -9.69
N LEU A 1080 7.67 23.16 -10.74
CA LEU A 1080 6.40 22.46 -10.79
C LEU A 1080 6.66 21.05 -11.29
N HIS A 1081 6.26 20.05 -10.52
CA HIS A 1081 6.45 18.64 -10.81
C HIS A 1081 5.14 17.88 -10.73
N TYR A 1082 4.89 17.01 -11.70
CA TYR A 1082 3.78 16.08 -11.72
C TYR A 1082 4.22 14.73 -12.32
N ASP A 1083 3.92 13.61 -11.68
CA ASP A 1083 4.17 12.25 -12.16
C ASP A 1083 3.06 11.30 -11.71
N ASN A 1084 2.40 10.65 -12.66
CA ASN A 1084 1.36 9.68 -12.39
C ASN A 1084 1.42 8.42 -13.27
N VAL A 1085 2.58 8.10 -13.83
CA VAL A 1085 2.74 6.93 -14.71
C VAL A 1085 2.39 5.63 -13.98
N ASP A 1086 1.83 4.66 -14.73
CA ASP A 1086 1.39 3.38 -14.20
C ASP A 1086 2.53 2.48 -13.69
N ASN A 1087 3.70 2.56 -14.33
CA ASN A 1087 4.90 1.82 -13.93
C ASN A 1087 6.15 2.68 -14.16
N VAL A 1088 7.06 2.71 -13.17
CA VAL A 1088 8.25 3.58 -13.22
C VAL A 1088 9.29 3.13 -14.25
N PHE A 1089 9.48 1.81 -14.42
CA PHE A 1089 10.52 1.22 -15.28
C PHE A 1089 10.00 0.85 -16.68
N SER A 1090 8.70 0.61 -16.81
CA SER A 1090 8.03 0.24 -18.06
C SER A 1090 6.67 0.94 -18.18
N PRO A 1091 6.62 2.29 -18.30
CA PRO A 1091 5.35 3.00 -18.41
C PRO A 1091 4.55 2.58 -19.66
N HIS A 1092 3.28 2.26 -19.50
CA HIS A 1092 2.32 2.02 -20.59
C HIS A 1092 1.31 3.16 -20.71
N SER A 1093 0.99 3.81 -19.58
CA SER A 1093 0.05 4.93 -19.54
C SER A 1093 0.41 5.95 -18.45
N GLY A 1094 0.09 7.22 -18.70
CA GLY A 1094 0.27 8.31 -17.73
C GLY A 1094 1.13 9.44 -18.25
N LEU A 1095 1.42 10.39 -17.37
CA LEU A 1095 2.06 11.66 -17.72
C LEU A 1095 3.12 12.02 -16.68
N ARG A 1096 4.26 12.54 -17.14
CA ARG A 1096 5.19 13.29 -16.31
C ARG A 1096 5.32 14.70 -16.84
N PHE A 1097 5.24 15.68 -15.96
CA PHE A 1097 5.42 17.08 -16.30
C PHE A 1097 6.36 17.73 -15.31
N GLU A 1098 7.35 18.43 -15.83
CA GLU A 1098 8.31 19.20 -15.06
C GLU A 1098 8.45 20.57 -15.70
N SER A 1099 8.33 21.62 -14.90
CA SER A 1099 8.56 22.99 -15.34
C SER A 1099 9.38 23.73 -14.29
N ILE A 1100 10.45 24.37 -14.72
CA ILE A 1100 11.33 25.17 -13.88
C ILE A 1100 11.41 26.58 -14.46
N VAL A 1101 11.08 27.58 -13.64
CA VAL A 1101 11.33 28.99 -13.92
C VAL A 1101 12.39 29.48 -12.95
N ASN A 1102 13.47 30.07 -13.46
CA ASN A 1102 14.48 30.71 -12.63
C ASN A 1102 14.71 32.16 -13.05
N TRP A 1103 15.01 33.02 -12.07
CA TRP A 1103 15.65 34.30 -12.28
C TRP A 1103 17.03 34.24 -11.65
N THR A 1104 18.07 34.68 -12.35
CA THR A 1104 19.45 34.47 -11.92
C THR A 1104 20.31 35.68 -12.29
N LYS A 1105 21.19 36.10 -11.38
CA LYS A 1105 22.08 37.26 -11.54
C LYS A 1105 23.52 36.91 -11.20
N LEU A 1106 24.47 37.38 -12.00
CA LEU A 1106 25.91 37.30 -11.70
C LEU A 1106 26.30 38.35 -10.63
N LEU A 1107 26.97 37.92 -9.55
CA LEU A 1107 27.25 38.79 -8.40
C LEU A 1107 28.34 39.86 -8.68
N ASN A 1108 29.31 39.57 -9.54
CA ASN A 1108 30.47 40.44 -9.80
C ASN A 1108 30.33 41.23 -11.11
N GLY A 1109 29.22 41.95 -11.29
CA GLY A 1109 29.08 42.98 -12.34
C GLY A 1109 28.41 42.54 -13.65
N GLY A 1110 27.64 41.44 -13.67
CA GLY A 1110 26.89 41.00 -14.86
C GLY A 1110 25.38 41.25 -14.77
N ASP A 1111 24.72 41.19 -15.93
CA ASP A 1111 23.27 41.26 -16.05
C ASP A 1111 22.57 40.06 -15.41
N SER A 1112 21.24 40.15 -15.28
CA SER A 1112 20.40 39.02 -14.88
C SER A 1112 19.72 38.40 -16.09
N PHE A 1113 19.37 37.12 -15.98
CA PHE A 1113 18.51 36.45 -16.95
C PHE A 1113 17.38 35.70 -16.26
N THR A 1114 16.31 35.45 -17.01
CA THR A 1114 15.24 34.54 -16.62
C THR A 1114 15.27 33.32 -17.52
N GLY A 1115 15.26 32.12 -16.95
CA GLY A 1115 15.12 30.88 -17.70
C GLY A 1115 13.76 30.25 -17.44
N LEU A 1116 13.17 29.66 -18.49
CA LEU A 1116 12.05 28.73 -18.38
C LEU A 1116 12.48 27.42 -19.05
N ARG A 1117 12.23 26.30 -18.37
CA ARG A 1117 12.43 24.93 -18.85
C ARG A 1117 11.14 24.18 -18.62
N ALA A 1118 10.63 23.48 -19.61
CA ALA A 1118 9.44 22.65 -19.51
C ALA A 1118 9.69 21.32 -20.21
N LYS A 1119 9.26 20.23 -19.58
CA LYS A 1119 9.35 18.87 -20.09
C LYS A 1119 8.04 18.14 -19.84
N LEU A 1120 7.47 17.55 -20.88
CA LEU A 1120 6.26 16.75 -20.84
C LEU A 1120 6.57 15.36 -21.41
N GLU A 1121 6.35 14.33 -20.61
CA GLU A 1121 6.36 12.93 -21.03
C GLU A 1121 4.93 12.42 -20.98
N PHE A 1122 4.47 11.73 -22.03
CA PHE A 1122 3.21 11.00 -21.99
C PHE A 1122 3.35 9.61 -22.59
N TYR A 1123 2.59 8.69 -22.02
CA TYR A 1123 2.56 7.29 -22.41
C TYR A 1123 1.11 6.90 -22.71
N LYS A 1124 0.89 6.21 -23.83
CA LYS A 1124 -0.43 5.74 -24.23
C LYS A 1124 -0.33 4.38 -24.91
N GLN A 1125 -1.00 3.38 -24.35
CA GLN A 1125 -1.26 2.13 -25.05
C GLN A 1125 -2.18 2.36 -26.26
N LEU A 1126 -1.76 1.84 -27.42
CA LEU A 1126 -2.48 1.95 -28.69
C LEU A 1126 -3.41 0.76 -28.96
N ASP A 1127 -3.21 -0.35 -28.25
CA ASP A 1127 -4.03 -1.56 -28.35
C ASP A 1127 -4.45 -2.08 -26.95
N ARG A 1128 -5.48 -2.93 -26.94
CA ARG A 1128 -6.06 -3.49 -25.70
C ARG A 1128 -5.13 -4.45 -24.96
N ARG A 1129 -4.20 -5.09 -25.67
CA ARG A 1129 -3.23 -6.03 -25.08
C ARG A 1129 -1.98 -5.33 -24.57
N GLU A 1130 -1.88 -4.01 -24.70
CA GLU A 1130 -0.68 -3.22 -24.33
C GLU A 1130 0.58 -3.68 -25.08
N ASN A 1131 0.41 -4.20 -26.30
CA ASN A 1131 1.54 -4.61 -27.13
C ASN A 1131 2.20 -3.42 -27.83
N PHE A 1132 1.45 -2.37 -28.13
CA PHE A 1132 1.90 -1.16 -28.79
C PHE A 1132 1.76 0.02 -27.84
N ILE A 1133 2.89 0.60 -27.44
CA ILE A 1133 2.92 1.78 -26.57
C ILE A 1133 3.50 2.95 -27.36
N LEU A 1134 2.75 4.05 -27.42
CA LEU A 1134 3.27 5.34 -27.83
C LEU A 1134 3.86 6.02 -26.59
N ALA A 1135 5.16 6.29 -26.63
CA ALA A 1135 5.86 7.07 -25.63
C ALA A 1135 6.42 8.32 -26.30
N SER A 1136 6.12 9.50 -25.78
CA SER A 1136 6.64 10.75 -26.33
C SER A 1136 7.08 11.70 -25.22
N GLN A 1137 8.23 12.31 -25.42
CA GLN A 1137 8.80 13.33 -24.55
C GLN A 1137 8.97 14.62 -25.36
N ILE A 1138 8.52 15.74 -24.82
CA ILE A 1138 8.56 17.06 -25.44
C ILE A 1138 9.27 17.99 -24.47
N GLY A 1139 10.31 18.67 -24.93
CA GLY A 1139 11.07 19.63 -24.15
C GLY A 1139 11.08 21.01 -24.79
N TRP A 1140 11.01 22.03 -23.96
CA TRP A 1140 11.16 23.42 -24.35
C TRP A 1140 11.98 24.17 -23.30
N ALA A 1141 12.89 25.02 -23.76
CA ALA A 1141 13.77 25.78 -22.91
C ALA A 1141 14.05 27.16 -23.50
N GLN A 1142 13.98 28.22 -22.71
CA GLN A 1142 14.31 29.57 -23.16
C GLN A 1142 15.00 30.35 -22.06
N ASN A 1143 16.00 31.16 -22.43
CA ASN A 1143 16.56 32.21 -21.60
C ASN A 1143 16.14 33.59 -22.15
N PHE A 1144 15.80 34.50 -21.24
CA PHE A 1144 15.44 35.90 -21.50
C PHE A 1144 16.49 36.82 -20.87
N GLY A 1145 16.95 37.83 -21.61
CA GLY A 1145 18.10 38.68 -21.22
C GLY A 1145 19.45 38.03 -21.55
N ASP A 1146 20.55 38.74 -21.35
CA ASP A 1146 21.89 38.34 -21.82
C ASP A 1146 22.87 37.96 -20.70
N GLY A 1147 22.41 37.93 -19.44
CA GLY A 1147 23.24 37.69 -18.25
C GLY A 1147 23.60 36.24 -17.93
N TYR A 1148 23.56 35.32 -18.91
CA TYR A 1148 23.88 33.90 -18.74
C TYR A 1148 25.19 33.51 -19.44
N GLU A 1149 25.81 32.42 -18.97
CA GLU A 1149 26.98 31.81 -19.63
C GLU A 1149 26.56 30.65 -20.55
N PHE A 1150 27.44 30.23 -21.47
CA PHE A 1150 27.11 29.19 -22.46
C PHE A 1150 26.65 27.86 -21.82
N TYR A 1151 27.21 27.48 -20.67
CA TYR A 1151 26.82 26.27 -19.93
C TYR A 1151 25.48 26.39 -19.20
N GLN A 1152 24.84 27.58 -19.19
CA GLN A 1152 23.47 27.82 -18.72
C GLN A 1152 22.46 27.96 -19.87
N MET A 1153 22.94 27.97 -21.12
CA MET A 1153 22.08 28.10 -22.30
C MET A 1153 21.27 26.81 -22.53
N PRO A 1154 20.03 26.92 -23.02
CA PRO A 1154 19.34 25.82 -23.66
C PRO A 1154 20.24 25.09 -24.66
N ASN A 1155 20.23 23.77 -24.58
CA ASN A 1155 20.98 22.91 -25.47
C ASN A 1155 20.09 21.83 -26.10
N LEU A 1156 20.68 21.09 -27.04
CA LEU A 1156 20.08 19.97 -27.75
C LEU A 1156 21.14 18.88 -28.02
N GLY A 1157 20.81 17.62 -27.78
CA GLY A 1157 21.69 16.47 -27.97
C GLY A 1157 21.43 15.38 -26.91
N GLY A 1158 22.06 14.20 -27.05
CA GLY A 1158 21.99 13.18 -26.00
C GLY A 1158 20.57 12.62 -25.83
N ASP A 1159 20.03 12.59 -24.63
CA ASP A 1159 18.68 12.02 -24.38
C ASP A 1159 17.55 12.83 -25.06
N GLN A 1160 17.81 14.10 -25.42
CA GLN A 1160 16.87 15.00 -26.11
C GLN A 1160 16.82 14.78 -27.64
N LEU A 1161 17.91 14.25 -28.21
CA LEU A 1161 18.08 14.01 -29.64
C LEU A 1161 19.10 12.87 -29.81
N ARG A 1162 18.62 11.62 -29.74
CA ARG A 1162 19.42 10.45 -29.35
C ARG A 1162 20.50 10.05 -30.33
N GLY A 1163 20.38 10.43 -31.59
CA GLY A 1163 21.41 10.22 -32.62
C GLY A 1163 22.62 11.15 -32.51
N TYR A 1164 22.56 12.20 -31.69
CA TYR A 1164 23.61 13.22 -31.59
C TYR A 1164 24.28 13.13 -30.22
N ARG A 1165 25.52 13.61 -30.14
CA ARG A 1165 26.23 13.70 -28.85
C ARG A 1165 25.49 14.59 -27.85
N ASP A 1166 25.68 14.31 -26.57
CA ASP A 1166 25.10 15.14 -25.51
C ASP A 1166 25.62 16.58 -25.58
N ASN A 1167 24.75 17.57 -25.36
CA ASN A 1167 25.05 19.00 -25.50
C ASN A 1167 25.65 19.42 -26.86
N ARG A 1168 25.07 18.96 -27.98
CA ARG A 1168 25.62 19.21 -29.32
C ARG A 1168 25.39 20.62 -29.85
N PHE A 1169 24.20 21.18 -29.63
CA PHE A 1169 23.82 22.52 -30.11
C PHE A 1169 23.39 23.40 -28.93
N TYR A 1170 23.69 24.69 -28.98
CA TYR A 1170 23.38 25.67 -27.93
C TYR A 1170 22.69 26.90 -28.50
N GLY A 1171 21.68 27.43 -27.81
CA GLY A 1171 20.98 28.65 -28.23
C GLY A 1171 20.24 29.35 -27.08
N ASN A 1172 19.69 30.54 -27.33
CA ASN A 1172 18.80 31.26 -26.41
C ASN A 1172 17.51 30.46 -26.14
N THR A 1173 17.06 29.67 -27.10
CA THR A 1173 15.86 28.82 -27.02
C THR A 1173 16.18 27.44 -27.58
N SER A 1174 15.61 26.38 -27.00
CA SER A 1174 15.61 25.03 -27.57
C SER A 1174 14.23 24.40 -27.49
N PHE A 1175 13.91 23.59 -28.49
CA PHE A 1175 12.71 22.77 -28.55
C PHE A 1175 13.10 21.42 -29.12
N TRP A 1176 12.56 20.36 -28.54
CA TRP A 1176 12.77 19.00 -29.03
C TRP A 1176 11.59 18.10 -28.69
N GLN A 1177 11.43 17.05 -29.49
CA GLN A 1177 10.53 15.96 -29.24
C GLN A 1177 11.21 14.64 -29.59
N SER A 1178 11.13 13.69 -28.68
CA SER A 1178 11.59 12.31 -28.85
C SER A 1178 10.40 11.38 -28.72
N THR A 1179 10.17 10.50 -29.70
CA THR A 1179 9.01 9.60 -29.74
C THR A 1179 9.45 8.16 -30.01
N ASP A 1180 8.89 7.22 -29.25
CA ASP A 1180 9.01 5.79 -29.49
C ASP A 1180 7.65 5.16 -29.73
N ILE A 1181 7.62 4.25 -30.70
CA ILE A 1181 6.59 3.23 -30.80
C ILE A 1181 7.23 1.94 -30.32
N ARG A 1182 6.79 1.47 -29.14
CA ARG A 1182 7.30 0.25 -28.52
C ARG A 1182 6.37 -0.90 -28.86
N TRP A 1183 6.92 -2.00 -29.32
CA TRP A 1183 6.20 -3.22 -29.63
C TRP A 1183 6.69 -4.36 -28.75
N ARG A 1184 5.81 -4.90 -27.89
CA ARG A 1184 6.02 -6.17 -27.19
C ARG A 1184 5.74 -7.31 -28.17
N ILE A 1185 6.79 -8.00 -28.58
CA ILE A 1185 6.72 -9.11 -29.54
C ILE A 1185 6.28 -10.39 -28.83
N ALA A 1186 6.86 -10.64 -27.66
CA ALA A 1186 6.60 -11.83 -26.89
C ALA A 1186 6.49 -11.47 -25.42
N ASP A 1187 5.54 -12.14 -24.77
CA ASP A 1187 5.46 -12.18 -23.33
C ASP A 1187 5.33 -13.64 -22.94
N SER A 1188 6.16 -14.06 -21.99
CA SER A 1188 6.23 -15.44 -21.56
C SER A 1188 6.07 -15.47 -20.06
N GLU A 1189 4.96 -16.03 -19.60
CA GLU A 1189 4.75 -16.42 -18.21
C GLU A 1189 5.40 -17.77 -17.89
N ASN A 1190 6.52 -18.09 -18.56
CA ASN A 1190 7.22 -19.36 -18.33
C ASN A 1190 7.57 -19.48 -16.85
N LYS A 1191 7.26 -20.65 -16.30
CA LYS A 1191 7.51 -20.99 -14.91
C LYS A 1191 8.97 -20.80 -14.52
N ILE A 1192 9.97 -20.88 -15.41
CA ILE A 1192 11.38 -20.72 -14.99
C ILE A 1192 11.72 -19.25 -14.66
N VAL A 1193 11.58 -18.34 -15.62
CA VAL A 1193 11.71 -16.88 -15.46
C VAL A 1193 10.73 -16.19 -16.42
N PRO A 1194 9.71 -15.48 -15.92
CA PRO A 1194 8.85 -14.62 -16.71
C PRO A 1194 9.67 -13.57 -17.43
N PHE A 1195 9.39 -13.41 -18.71
CA PHE A 1195 10.20 -12.57 -19.58
C PHE A 1195 9.32 -11.95 -20.64
N SER A 1196 9.37 -10.62 -20.72
CA SER A 1196 8.81 -9.88 -21.84
C SER A 1196 9.95 -9.42 -22.74
N PHE A 1197 9.77 -9.56 -24.05
CA PHE A 1197 10.71 -9.08 -25.06
C PHE A 1197 9.99 -8.27 -26.12
N GLY A 1198 10.66 -7.25 -26.62
CA GLY A 1198 10.13 -6.47 -27.70
C GLY A 1198 11.18 -5.64 -28.43
N VAL A 1199 10.68 -4.90 -29.39
CA VAL A 1199 11.41 -3.92 -30.17
C VAL A 1199 10.80 -2.55 -29.97
N PHE A 1200 11.51 -1.50 -30.34
CA PHE A 1200 10.94 -0.18 -30.47
C PHE A 1200 11.57 0.57 -31.64
N GLY A 1201 10.77 1.39 -32.30
CA GLY A 1201 11.23 2.36 -33.29
C GLY A 1201 11.16 3.76 -32.71
N SER A 1202 12.15 4.58 -33.03
CA SER A 1202 12.37 5.90 -32.45
C SER A 1202 12.53 6.97 -33.52
N PHE A 1203 11.92 8.12 -33.28
CA PHE A 1203 12.15 9.33 -34.07
C PHE A 1203 12.26 10.54 -33.15
N ASP A 1204 13.35 11.27 -33.30
CA ASP A 1204 13.64 12.46 -32.53
C ASP A 1204 13.83 13.63 -33.48
N TYR A 1205 13.38 14.80 -33.08
CA TYR A 1205 13.69 16.03 -33.80
C TYR A 1205 13.75 17.22 -32.84
N GLY A 1206 14.57 18.20 -33.19
CA GLY A 1206 14.75 19.36 -32.35
C GLY A 1206 15.51 20.47 -33.05
N ARG A 1207 15.54 21.61 -32.38
CA ARG A 1207 16.18 22.82 -32.86
C ARG A 1207 16.58 23.72 -31.69
N VAL A 1208 17.69 24.45 -31.88
CA VAL A 1208 18.02 25.61 -31.06
C VAL A 1208 17.87 26.92 -31.86
N TRP A 1209 17.69 28.03 -31.17
CA TRP A 1209 17.66 29.37 -31.76
C TRP A 1209 18.63 30.26 -30.99
N LEU A 1210 19.57 30.88 -31.70
CA LEU A 1210 20.46 31.91 -31.17
C LEU A 1210 20.04 33.29 -31.68
N SER A 1211 20.04 34.30 -30.81
CA SER A 1211 19.73 35.68 -31.19
C SER A 1211 20.70 36.18 -32.26
N GLY A 1212 20.16 36.72 -33.36
CA GLY A 1212 20.96 37.18 -34.52
C GLY A 1212 21.30 36.08 -35.54
N GLU A 1213 21.01 34.81 -35.26
CA GLU A 1213 21.17 33.70 -36.21
C GLU A 1213 19.90 33.48 -37.03
N SER A 1214 20.04 33.36 -38.36
CA SER A 1214 18.93 32.99 -39.28
C SER A 1214 19.11 31.56 -39.80
N SER A 1215 18.95 30.57 -38.92
CA SER A 1215 18.94 29.15 -39.34
C SER A 1215 17.52 28.71 -39.73
N GLY A 1216 17.40 27.86 -40.75
CA GLY A 1216 16.16 27.15 -41.08
C GLY A 1216 16.17 25.68 -40.65
N ASN A 1217 17.30 25.19 -40.14
CA ASN A 1217 17.58 23.77 -40.01
C ASN A 1217 16.85 23.14 -38.81
N TRP A 1218 16.28 21.97 -39.03
CA TRP A 1218 15.75 21.10 -37.99
C TRP A 1218 16.58 19.83 -37.98
N HIS A 1219 17.17 19.52 -36.84
CA HIS A 1219 17.93 18.30 -36.62
C HIS A 1219 16.96 17.18 -36.31
N ASN A 1220 17.25 15.98 -36.80
CA ASN A 1220 16.46 14.80 -36.48
C ASN A 1220 17.33 13.56 -36.48
N SER A 1221 16.93 12.58 -35.67
CA SER A 1221 17.52 11.26 -35.67
C SER A 1221 16.43 10.20 -35.72
N SER A 1222 16.73 9.12 -36.43
CA SER A 1222 15.90 7.93 -36.45
C SER A 1222 16.67 6.77 -35.84
N GLY A 1223 15.98 5.84 -35.21
CA GLY A 1223 16.65 4.72 -34.56
C GLY A 1223 15.66 3.70 -34.04
N GLY A 1224 16.17 2.80 -33.23
CA GLY A 1224 15.37 1.77 -32.60
C GLY A 1224 16.24 0.76 -31.88
N GLY A 1225 15.59 -0.14 -31.18
CA GLY A 1225 16.29 -1.10 -30.35
C GLY A 1225 15.45 -2.30 -29.98
N ILE A 1226 16.11 -3.18 -29.24
CA ILE A 1226 15.49 -4.30 -28.55
C ILE A 1226 15.40 -3.99 -27.07
N TRP A 1227 14.40 -4.56 -26.41
CA TRP A 1227 14.28 -4.47 -24.98
C TRP A 1227 13.83 -5.80 -24.39
N ALA A 1228 14.29 -6.04 -23.17
CA ALA A 1228 14.06 -7.24 -22.40
C ALA A 1228 13.62 -6.84 -20.99
N ARG A 1229 12.55 -7.43 -20.49
CA ARG A 1229 12.04 -7.20 -19.14
C ARG A 1229 12.00 -8.53 -18.38
N PRO A 1230 13.13 -8.98 -17.81
CA PRO A 1230 13.11 -10.15 -16.94
C PRO A 1230 12.32 -9.83 -15.68
N VAL A 1231 11.50 -10.79 -15.24
CA VAL A 1231 10.83 -10.76 -13.93
C VAL A 1231 9.78 -9.64 -13.81
N GLY A 1232 9.51 -8.88 -14.88
CA GLY A 1232 8.51 -7.80 -14.89
C GLY A 1232 8.91 -6.53 -14.12
N THR A 1233 10.13 -6.48 -13.55
CA THR A 1233 10.54 -5.39 -12.64
C THR A 1233 11.45 -4.36 -13.28
N MET A 1234 12.41 -4.78 -14.11
CA MET A 1234 13.39 -3.90 -14.75
C MET A 1234 13.41 -4.14 -16.24
N VAL A 1235 13.48 -3.07 -17.03
CA VAL A 1235 13.69 -3.13 -18.47
C VAL A 1235 15.18 -2.98 -18.74
N PHE A 1236 15.72 -3.74 -19.68
CA PHE A 1236 17.05 -3.54 -20.25
C PHE A 1236 16.86 -3.27 -21.74
N SER A 1237 17.36 -2.14 -22.23
CA SER A 1237 17.26 -1.76 -23.63
C SER A 1237 18.64 -1.59 -24.27
N LEU A 1238 18.75 -2.04 -25.53
CA LEU A 1238 19.90 -1.84 -26.40
C LEU A 1238 19.40 -1.23 -27.71
N ALA A 1239 19.90 -0.04 -28.05
CA ALA A 1239 19.40 0.74 -29.17
C ALA A 1239 20.52 1.37 -30.00
N SER A 1240 20.23 1.65 -31.27
CA SER A 1240 21.09 2.41 -32.18
C SER A 1240 20.31 3.57 -32.78
N TYR A 1241 20.93 4.76 -32.81
CA TYR A 1241 20.33 5.98 -33.33
C TYR A 1241 21.23 6.63 -34.38
N PHE A 1242 20.63 7.07 -35.48
CA PHE A 1242 21.29 7.60 -36.66
C PHE A 1242 20.93 9.09 -36.82
N PRO A 1243 21.91 10.01 -36.73
CA PRO A 1243 21.68 11.43 -36.99
C PRO A 1243 21.47 11.71 -38.49
N LYS A 1244 20.74 12.78 -38.80
CA LYS A 1244 20.55 13.26 -40.19
C LYS A 1244 21.83 13.79 -40.81
N GLU A 1245 22.62 14.56 -40.05
CA GLU A 1245 23.86 15.15 -40.52
C GLU A 1245 24.99 14.11 -40.49
N GLY A 1246 25.61 13.87 -41.65
CA GLY A 1246 26.71 12.91 -41.81
C GLY A 1246 28.01 13.29 -41.10
N VAL A 1247 28.13 14.51 -40.56
CA VAL A 1247 29.35 15.03 -39.90
C VAL A 1247 29.54 14.44 -38.48
N GLU A 1248 28.59 13.65 -37.97
CA GLU A 1248 28.71 12.96 -36.67
C GLU A 1248 29.25 11.50 -36.79
N ASP A 1249 29.56 11.06 -38.03
CA ASP A 1249 30.27 9.85 -38.51
C ASP A 1249 29.97 8.45 -37.91
N SER A 1250 29.22 8.29 -36.82
CA SER A 1250 28.88 6.96 -36.30
C SER A 1250 27.51 6.88 -35.60
N PRO A 1251 26.73 5.80 -35.84
CA PRO A 1251 25.50 5.55 -35.10
C PRO A 1251 25.76 5.45 -33.59
N ARG A 1252 24.93 6.10 -32.78
CA ARG A 1252 25.08 6.08 -31.32
C ARG A 1252 24.40 4.83 -30.76
N ILE A 1253 25.20 3.91 -30.21
CA ILE A 1253 24.72 2.69 -29.53
C ILE A 1253 24.57 2.97 -28.04
N VAL A 1254 23.40 2.67 -27.47
CA VAL A 1254 23.06 2.94 -26.07
C VAL A 1254 22.51 1.67 -25.40
N PHE A 1255 23.08 1.31 -24.25
CA PHE A 1255 22.53 0.31 -23.34
C PHE A 1255 22.03 1.02 -22.06
N LYS A 1256 20.78 0.76 -21.64
CA LYS A 1256 20.17 1.38 -20.45
C LYS A 1256 19.34 0.36 -19.66
N VAL A 1257 19.28 0.56 -18.34
CA VAL A 1257 18.22 -0.01 -17.49
C VAL A 1257 17.04 0.97 -17.56
N GLY A 1258 15.92 0.54 -18.14
CA GLY A 1258 14.82 1.37 -18.60
C GLY A 1258 14.80 1.53 -20.12
N PHE A 1259 13.85 2.31 -20.63
CA PHE A 1259 13.88 2.80 -22.01
C PHE A 1259 14.75 4.07 -22.11
N GLY A 1260 15.11 4.49 -23.32
CA GLY A 1260 16.04 5.60 -23.55
C GLY A 1260 15.59 6.99 -23.10
N PHE A 1261 14.38 7.14 -22.56
CA PHE A 1261 13.73 8.38 -22.13
C PHE A 1261 13.80 8.63 -20.63
#